data_AF-A0A409X3M0-F1
#
_entry.id   AF-A0A409X3M0-F1
#
_cell.length_a   1.000
_cell.length_b   1.000
_cell.length_c   1.000
_cell.angle_alpha   90.00
_cell.angle_beta   90.00
_cell.angle_gamma   90.00
#
_symmetry.space_group_name_H-M   'P 1'
#
loop_
_entity.id
_entity.type
_entity.pdbx_description
1 polymer ?
#
loop_
_entity_poly.entity_id
_entity_poly.type
_entity_poly.pdbx_seq_one_letter_code
_entity_poly.pdbx_strand_id
1 'polypeptide(L)'
;MNNIYNIGVEYKASSVDLGVIHPSSLQGSNISFIRLQWVDFTNTVRFRIMPVSYFQKLLASQRGGVNIAKPVLGLVGLSLAEGFPIMGEYLYTPDVRTLRHCPYEPGHASLMGWFEEKAPKELPNGSSGIAVSLCPRTTLKRIVDHAETESNVKFLVGFESEFVLLKSTNPIQVVGTHEFSSSESMRPGAIATTVMNEIAKAIQESGIELQLYHGEGGPGQYEVVTGPLPPLESADALVHTREIIYNTAALHGLRATFTPRISMTSIGTAAHAHISVHSTLHGAPAKDPSALSQLETSFLAGILAHLPALPALTLPTSTSYRRVGDGAWSGGTYVCWGTENREAPVRLTNPASPTSRRFELRFIDGTANPYLALAGIIGAGHAGIRKDMALKVQDNPGPKTAAQMSDEERRALGIVDRMPLSWEEGRRNIQNDLELVSILGEELLEGYLSVNKSNFNIGVEYKTSNVELGVIDPSTLEGSDIEFIRLQWIDLANTLRSRTMPVSYFKKLLASKRGGINILRAILGFVNSSVAEGFYHTHEYFYALDVNTLRRCPYEPGHASLMGWFQEKAPVDSPNETSGIPGVSLCSRTTLKRVVDRAEAESHVKFLVGFESEFVLLKSTEPVEVVGTFACSTSSALRPGAPATKVLNAIAKAVKESGIELQVYHGEAAPGQYEVVTGPLPPLEAVDALVHTREIIYNTAALYSLRATFVPRISMQSIGTAAHAHISVHSTLQGVTRGTSMSDIEKSFLAGLMKHLPSLPALTLPTSASYARVGDGLLSGGTYVCWGKENREAPIRLTNPDSPSSRRLEMRFIDGTANPYLALAGIIGVGHAGIRQNLALTVQDCSGSTPASYMSEDERKAIGIVNRMPLSWEEGRKNIQNDPELESILGKNLLEAYLSVNTLLESTLNNPAADEDAKLKAVIDFY
;
A
#
# COMPACT_ATOMS: atom_id res chain seq x y z
N MET A 1 -11.61 -24.90 51.49
CA MET A 1 -12.11 -25.84 50.46
C MET A 1 -12.43 -25.14 49.13
N ASN A 2 -12.14 -23.85 48.96
CA ASN A 2 -12.73 -23.04 47.88
C ASN A 2 -12.09 -23.26 46.50
N ASN A 3 -10.90 -23.87 46.41
CA ASN A 3 -10.20 -24.05 45.13
C ASN A 3 -10.76 -25.17 44.24
N ILE A 4 -11.73 -25.97 44.72
CA ILE A 4 -12.24 -27.15 43.98
C ILE A 4 -13.05 -26.73 42.72
N TYR A 5 -13.59 -25.51 42.71
CA TYR A 5 -14.41 -24.98 41.61
C TYR A 5 -13.67 -24.06 40.62
N ASN A 6 -12.43 -23.67 40.93
CA ASN A 6 -11.62 -22.87 40.01
C ASN A 6 -11.01 -23.76 38.92
N ILE A 7 -11.70 -23.84 37.79
CA ILE A 7 -11.30 -24.61 36.60
C ILE A 7 -10.82 -23.69 35.47
N GLY A 8 -9.93 -24.20 34.61
CA GLY A 8 -9.31 -23.43 33.53
C GLY A 8 -8.13 -22.56 33.98
N VAL A 9 -7.58 -21.80 33.04
CA VAL A 9 -6.47 -20.86 33.29
C VAL A 9 -7.05 -19.51 33.73
N GLU A 10 -6.47 -18.91 34.77
CA GLU A 10 -6.82 -17.57 35.25
C GLU A 10 -6.04 -16.51 34.49
N TYR A 11 -6.75 -15.55 33.88
CA TYR A 11 -6.16 -14.40 33.18
C TYR A 11 -6.56 -13.10 33.86
N LYS A 12 -5.57 -12.24 34.17
CA LYS A 12 -5.76 -10.92 34.77
C LYS A 12 -5.22 -9.85 33.83
N ALA A 13 -5.91 -8.72 33.70
CA ALA A 13 -5.50 -7.64 32.80
C ALA A 13 -4.12 -7.02 33.14
N SER A 14 -3.57 -7.30 34.32
CA SER A 14 -2.23 -6.91 34.77
C SER A 14 -1.13 -7.98 34.56
N SER A 15 -1.48 -9.18 34.09
CA SER A 15 -0.55 -10.31 33.93
C SER A 15 -0.46 -10.87 32.51
N VAL A 16 -1.06 -10.18 31.53
CA VAL A 16 -0.97 -10.54 30.12
C VAL A 16 0.35 -10.03 29.55
N ASP A 17 1.17 -10.92 29.00
CA ASP A 17 2.27 -10.53 28.13
C ASP A 17 1.71 -10.17 26.74
N LEU A 18 2.16 -9.04 26.19
CA LEU A 18 1.78 -8.58 24.87
C LEU A 18 2.70 -9.15 23.78
N GLY A 19 3.85 -9.74 24.12
CA GLY A 19 4.79 -10.38 23.18
C GLY A 19 5.43 -9.40 22.20
N VAL A 20 5.69 -8.16 22.65
CA VAL A 20 6.09 -7.04 21.80
C VAL A 20 7.60 -6.99 21.60
N ILE A 21 8.02 -6.87 20.34
CA ILE A 21 9.43 -6.64 19.98
C ILE A 21 9.73 -5.14 20.12
N HIS A 22 10.76 -4.77 20.88
CA HIS A 22 11.20 -3.37 20.94
C HIS A 22 11.96 -2.97 19.66
N PRO A 23 11.69 -1.79 19.05
CA PRO A 23 12.38 -1.35 17.83
C PRO A 23 13.92 -1.29 17.93
N SER A 24 14.46 -1.11 19.14
CA SER A 24 15.91 -1.17 19.40
C SER A 24 16.53 -2.55 19.15
N SER A 25 15.77 -3.64 19.29
CA SER A 25 16.22 -5.01 19.04
C SER A 25 16.26 -5.40 17.54
N LEU A 26 15.72 -4.56 16.65
CA LEU A 26 15.82 -4.78 15.20
C LEU A 26 17.28 -4.69 14.72
N GLN A 27 18.10 -3.85 15.35
CA GLN A 27 19.49 -3.63 14.97
C GLN A 27 20.37 -4.81 15.36
N GLY A 28 20.85 -5.57 14.37
CA GLY A 28 21.56 -6.83 14.57
C GLY A 28 20.67 -8.07 14.56
N SER A 29 19.35 -7.90 14.37
CA SER A 29 18.44 -9.02 14.06
C SER A 29 18.53 -9.42 12.59
N ASN A 30 17.96 -10.58 12.25
CA ASN A 30 17.81 -11.01 10.85
C ASN A 30 16.72 -10.22 10.07
N ILE A 31 16.05 -9.24 10.70
CA ILE A 31 14.96 -8.47 10.06
C ILE A 31 15.52 -7.37 9.17
N SER A 32 15.21 -7.44 7.88
CA SER A 32 15.58 -6.44 6.87
C SER A 32 14.44 -5.48 6.53
N PHE A 33 13.18 -5.90 6.70
CA PHE A 33 12.00 -5.18 6.21
C PHE A 33 10.87 -5.11 7.24
N ILE A 34 10.13 -4.00 7.19
CA ILE A 34 8.95 -3.72 8.02
C ILE A 34 7.72 -3.63 7.13
N ARG A 35 6.70 -4.44 7.41
CA ARG A 35 5.35 -4.35 6.83
C ARG A 35 4.49 -3.44 7.72
N LEU A 36 4.33 -2.18 7.33
CA LEU A 36 3.42 -1.24 8.02
C LEU A 36 2.00 -1.52 7.56
N GLN A 37 1.20 -2.17 8.41
CA GLN A 37 -0.11 -2.76 8.13
C GLN A 37 -1.26 -1.89 8.61
N TRP A 38 -2.40 -1.97 7.91
CA TRP A 38 -3.71 -1.50 8.38
C TRP A 38 -4.83 -2.42 7.87
N VAL A 39 -6.04 -2.26 8.41
CA VAL A 39 -7.25 -2.98 7.96
C VAL A 39 -8.34 -1.98 7.63
N ASP A 40 -8.94 -2.11 6.45
CA ASP A 40 -10.03 -1.25 5.98
C ASP A 40 -11.43 -1.78 6.35
N PHE A 41 -12.48 -1.06 5.94
CA PHE A 41 -13.87 -1.43 6.18
C PHE A 41 -14.31 -2.74 5.49
N THR A 42 -13.52 -3.28 4.55
CA THR A 42 -13.77 -4.59 3.91
C THR A 42 -13.14 -5.78 4.66
N ASN A 43 -12.47 -5.53 5.80
CA ASN A 43 -11.60 -6.49 6.51
C ASN A 43 -10.38 -6.93 5.67
N THR A 44 -9.99 -6.12 4.67
CA THR A 44 -8.77 -6.39 3.89
C THR A 44 -7.56 -5.82 4.63
N VAL A 45 -6.57 -6.67 4.88
CA VAL A 45 -5.24 -6.26 5.35
C VAL A 45 -4.50 -5.61 4.18
N ARG A 46 -4.02 -4.39 4.38
CA ARG A 46 -3.19 -3.65 3.43
C ARG A 46 -1.88 -3.26 4.10
N PHE A 47 -0.82 -3.07 3.32
CA PHE A 47 0.45 -2.59 3.85
C PHE A 47 1.30 -1.85 2.84
N ARG A 48 2.30 -1.11 3.35
CA ARG A 48 3.49 -0.70 2.61
C ARG A 48 4.72 -1.37 3.24
N ILE A 49 5.65 -1.88 2.42
CA ILE A 49 6.91 -2.46 2.91
C ILE A 49 8.01 -1.42 2.80
N MET A 50 8.79 -1.26 3.88
CA MET A 50 9.99 -0.39 3.92
C MET A 50 11.19 -1.13 4.52
N PRO A 51 12.44 -0.81 4.13
CA PRO A 51 13.63 -1.30 4.82
C PRO A 51 13.72 -0.81 6.27
N VAL A 52 14.30 -1.60 7.17
CA VAL A 52 14.53 -1.21 8.58
C VAL A 52 15.31 0.10 8.71
N SER A 53 16.27 0.36 7.80
CA SER A 53 17.03 1.61 7.76
C SER A 53 16.17 2.85 7.46
N TYR A 54 15.12 2.71 6.64
CA TYR A 54 14.16 3.80 6.40
C TYR A 54 13.16 3.92 7.56
N PHE A 55 12.72 2.80 8.13
CA PHE A 55 11.88 2.80 9.35
C PHE A 55 12.56 3.51 10.53
N GLN A 56 13.87 3.33 10.72
CA GLN A 56 14.65 4.07 11.72
C GLN A 56 14.66 5.58 11.47
N LYS A 57 14.81 6.04 10.21
CA LYS A 57 14.66 7.47 9.85
C LYS A 57 13.24 7.98 10.14
N LEU A 58 12.23 7.16 9.86
CA LEU A 58 10.82 7.50 10.09
C LEU A 58 10.54 7.73 11.59
N LEU A 59 10.96 6.80 12.44
CA LEU A 59 10.84 6.91 13.91
C LEU A 59 11.63 8.07 14.51
N ALA A 60 12.74 8.49 13.88
CA ALA A 60 13.54 9.64 14.32
C ALA A 60 12.94 11.00 13.92
N SER A 61 11.87 11.03 13.14
CA SER A 61 11.21 12.28 12.70
C SER A 61 10.11 12.73 13.67
N GLN A 62 9.89 14.05 13.78
CA GLN A 62 8.99 14.67 14.77
C GLN A 62 7.54 14.15 14.74
N ARG A 63 7.08 13.66 13.58
CA ARG A 63 5.78 13.02 13.40
C ARG A 63 5.88 11.98 12.28
N GLY A 64 6.60 10.89 12.58
CA GLY A 64 6.85 9.82 11.63
C GLY A 64 5.57 9.12 11.20
N GLY A 65 5.36 9.00 9.89
CA GLY A 65 4.26 8.26 9.30
C GLY A 65 4.36 8.22 7.78
N VAL A 66 3.65 7.29 7.15
CA VAL A 66 3.61 7.16 5.70
C VAL A 66 2.34 7.84 5.18
N ASN A 67 2.46 8.64 4.12
CA ASN A 67 1.30 9.22 3.43
C ASN A 67 0.44 8.11 2.83
N ILE A 68 -0.87 8.14 3.07
CA ILE A 68 -1.86 7.22 2.45
C ILE A 68 -3.04 8.03 1.90
N ALA A 69 -3.49 7.72 0.68
CA ALA A 69 -4.62 8.42 0.06
C ALA A 69 -5.93 8.22 0.84
N LYS A 70 -6.73 9.27 1.01
CA LYS A 70 -8.02 9.18 1.74
C LYS A 70 -9.04 8.18 1.17
N PRO A 71 -9.09 7.93 -0.16
CA PRO A 71 -9.87 6.83 -0.72
C PRO A 71 -9.67 5.46 -0.07
N VAL A 72 -8.51 5.17 0.54
CA VAL A 72 -8.14 3.82 1.00
C VAL A 72 -9.15 3.16 1.94
N LEU A 73 -9.84 3.95 2.78
CA LEU A 73 -10.85 3.44 3.72
C LEU A 73 -12.19 3.14 3.03
N GLY A 74 -12.41 3.75 1.86
CA GLY A 74 -13.58 3.59 1.00
C GLY A 74 -13.37 2.65 -0.20
N LEU A 75 -12.16 2.13 -0.41
CA LEU A 75 -11.84 1.33 -1.60
C LEU A 75 -12.31 -0.12 -1.49
N VAL A 76 -13.05 -0.54 -2.51
CA VAL A 76 -13.64 -1.87 -2.63
C VAL A 76 -13.16 -2.48 -3.95
N GLY A 77 -12.09 -3.27 -3.84
CA GLY A 77 -11.23 -3.57 -4.99
C GLY A 77 -10.62 -2.28 -5.53
N LEU A 78 -11.11 -1.83 -6.69
CA LEU A 78 -10.77 -0.55 -7.32
C LEU A 78 -11.91 0.49 -7.31
N SER A 79 -13.12 0.10 -6.92
CA SER A 79 -14.25 1.03 -6.83
C SER A 79 -14.18 1.83 -5.53
N LEU A 80 -14.41 3.14 -5.59
CA LEU A 80 -14.57 3.96 -4.39
C LEU A 80 -16.04 3.99 -3.96
N ALA A 81 -16.29 3.78 -2.67
CA ALA A 81 -17.63 3.88 -2.08
C ALA A 81 -18.13 5.34 -2.00
N GLU A 82 -19.45 5.51 -2.00
CA GLU A 82 -20.13 6.80 -1.89
C GLU A 82 -19.78 7.52 -0.58
N GLY A 83 -19.64 8.85 -0.61
CA GLY A 83 -19.26 9.68 0.54
C GLY A 83 -17.75 9.80 0.83
N PHE A 84 -16.89 8.98 0.21
CA PHE A 84 -15.43 9.09 0.41
C PHE A 84 -14.79 10.12 -0.53
N PRO A 85 -13.85 10.96 -0.03
CA PRO A 85 -13.18 11.95 -0.85
C PRO A 85 -12.10 11.32 -1.74
N ILE A 86 -12.14 11.63 -3.05
CA ILE A 86 -11.11 11.29 -4.04
C ILE A 86 -9.78 12.05 -3.85
N MET A 87 -9.77 13.11 -3.04
CA MET A 87 -8.63 14.00 -2.82
C MET A 87 -8.22 14.03 -1.34
N GLY A 88 -6.96 14.41 -1.10
CA GLY A 88 -6.38 14.41 0.24
C GLY A 88 -5.65 13.12 0.59
N GLU A 89 -4.78 13.22 1.59
CA GLU A 89 -4.08 12.09 2.20
C GLU A 89 -4.18 12.16 3.72
N TYR A 90 -4.20 10.99 4.35
CA TYR A 90 -3.90 10.83 5.76
C TYR A 90 -2.39 10.64 5.96
N LEU A 91 -1.92 10.88 7.18
CA LEU A 91 -0.65 10.34 7.67
C LEU A 91 -0.94 9.03 8.42
N TYR A 92 -0.27 7.94 8.06
CA TYR A 92 -0.37 6.67 8.80
C TYR A 92 0.85 6.49 9.70
N THR A 93 0.68 6.74 11.00
CA THR A 93 1.76 6.78 12.00
C THR A 93 1.96 5.40 12.65
N PRO A 94 3.21 4.93 12.86
CA PRO A 94 3.47 3.56 13.31
C PRO A 94 3.28 3.40 14.83
N ASP A 95 2.46 2.44 15.25
CA ASP A 95 2.30 2.06 16.65
C ASP A 95 3.32 0.97 17.02
N VAL A 96 4.51 1.39 17.42
CA VAL A 96 5.65 0.50 17.73
C VAL A 96 5.35 -0.57 18.79
N ARG A 97 4.27 -0.43 19.55
CA ARG A 97 3.78 -1.41 20.54
C ARG A 97 3.15 -2.65 19.90
N THR A 98 3.00 -2.67 18.57
CA THR A 98 2.39 -3.77 17.80
C THR A 98 3.40 -4.55 16.95
N LEU A 99 4.70 -4.28 17.11
CA LEU A 99 5.76 -4.90 16.32
C LEU A 99 5.91 -6.40 16.64
N ARG A 100 5.58 -7.24 15.65
CA ARG A 100 5.67 -8.71 15.69
C ARG A 100 6.50 -9.24 14.51
N HIS A 101 7.18 -10.37 14.70
CA HIS A 101 7.88 -11.06 13.61
C HIS A 101 6.88 -11.59 12.56
N CYS A 102 7.34 -11.83 11.34
CA CYS A 102 6.59 -12.56 10.32
C CYS A 102 7.27 -13.92 10.04
N PRO A 103 7.06 -14.99 10.82
CA PRO A 103 7.73 -16.28 10.59
C PRO A 103 7.49 -16.86 9.19
N TYR A 104 6.35 -16.54 8.58
CA TYR A 104 5.97 -16.88 7.21
C TYR A 104 6.78 -16.17 6.09
N GLU A 105 7.55 -15.13 6.41
CA GLU A 105 8.47 -14.46 5.48
C GLU A 105 9.77 -14.07 6.21
N PRO A 106 10.78 -14.95 6.21
CA PRO A 106 12.06 -14.70 6.88
C PRO A 106 12.67 -13.35 6.49
N GLY A 107 13.02 -12.57 7.52
CA GLY A 107 13.55 -11.21 7.36
C GLY A 107 12.51 -10.09 7.35
N HIS A 108 11.23 -10.39 7.55
CA HIS A 108 10.17 -9.39 7.75
C HIS A 108 9.63 -9.37 9.19
N ALA A 109 9.23 -8.18 9.63
CA ALA A 109 8.35 -7.97 10.78
C ALA A 109 7.16 -7.08 10.35
N SER A 110 6.07 -7.10 11.12
CA SER A 110 4.85 -6.32 10.86
C SER A 110 4.46 -5.48 12.06
N LEU A 111 3.84 -4.31 11.83
CA LEU A 111 3.25 -3.47 12.86
C LEU A 111 2.05 -2.67 12.32
N MET A 112 1.09 -2.41 13.19
CA MET A 112 -0.08 -1.55 12.95
C MET A 112 0.23 -0.08 13.27
N GLY A 113 -0.69 0.81 12.92
CA GLY A 113 -0.56 2.25 13.15
C GLY A 113 -1.90 2.97 13.37
N TRP A 114 -1.88 4.29 13.18
CA TRP A 114 -3.04 5.17 13.29
C TRP A 114 -3.22 5.99 12.02
N PHE A 115 -4.46 6.14 11.56
CA PHE A 115 -4.79 7.16 10.55
C PHE A 115 -4.97 8.51 11.24
N GLU A 116 -4.19 9.50 10.80
CA GLU A 116 -4.21 10.86 11.31
C GLU A 116 -4.39 11.88 10.18
N GLU A 117 -5.02 13.01 10.48
CA GLU A 117 -5.08 14.18 9.59
C GLU A 117 -3.74 14.91 9.58
N LYS A 118 -3.23 15.27 8.38
CA LYS A 118 -1.90 15.89 8.21
C LYS A 118 -1.76 17.22 8.97
N ALA A 119 -2.85 18.00 9.07
CA ALA A 119 -2.97 19.18 9.93
C ALA A 119 -4.15 19.00 10.90
N PRO A 120 -4.17 19.67 12.06
CA PRO A 120 -5.33 19.65 12.95
C PRO A 120 -6.58 20.18 12.25
N LYS A 121 -7.70 19.48 12.43
CA LYS A 121 -9.04 19.91 12.03
C LYS A 121 -9.86 20.27 13.26
N GLU A 122 -10.93 21.03 13.07
CA GLU A 122 -12.02 21.10 14.04
C GLU A 122 -12.78 19.76 14.05
N LEU A 123 -13.00 19.21 15.23
CA LEU A 123 -13.71 17.95 15.47
C LEU A 123 -15.17 18.25 15.88
N PRO A 124 -16.11 17.30 15.77
CA PRO A 124 -17.54 17.54 16.07
C PRO A 124 -17.86 18.01 17.49
N ASN A 125 -16.89 17.95 18.42
CA ASN A 125 -17.00 18.47 19.79
C ASN A 125 -16.42 19.89 19.97
N GLY A 126 -16.07 20.60 18.88
CA GLY A 126 -15.47 21.94 18.90
C GLY A 126 -14.00 21.99 19.34
N SER A 127 -13.36 20.84 19.59
CA SER A 127 -11.91 20.76 19.84
C SER A 127 -11.14 20.65 18.52
N SER A 128 -9.90 21.12 18.48
CA SER A 128 -9.02 20.90 17.32
C SER A 128 -8.11 19.69 17.55
N GLY A 129 -8.01 18.79 16.56
CA GLY A 129 -7.22 17.57 16.68
C GLY A 129 -6.90 16.90 15.35
N ILE A 130 -6.06 15.88 15.41
CA ILE A 130 -5.53 15.13 14.25
C ILE A 130 -6.17 13.74 14.08
N ALA A 131 -7.17 13.39 14.89
CA ALA A 131 -7.81 12.07 14.85
C ALA A 131 -8.67 11.90 13.59
N VAL A 132 -8.57 10.73 12.94
CA VAL A 132 -9.48 10.33 11.85
C VAL A 132 -10.62 9.51 12.44
N SER A 133 -11.82 10.09 12.41
CA SER A 133 -13.11 9.48 12.77
C SER A 133 -13.33 8.12 12.08
N LEU A 134 -13.06 8.05 10.78
CA LEU A 134 -13.18 6.84 9.95
C LEU A 134 -12.20 5.71 10.31
N CYS A 135 -11.28 5.86 11.28
CA CYS A 135 -10.29 4.82 11.58
C CYS A 135 -10.85 3.74 12.53
N PRO A 136 -10.98 2.46 12.10
CA PRO A 136 -11.51 1.38 12.95
C PRO A 136 -10.72 1.21 14.26
N ARG A 137 -9.38 1.25 14.15
CA ARG A 137 -8.46 1.01 15.27
C ARG A 137 -8.52 2.15 16.31
N THR A 138 -8.62 3.40 15.86
CA THR A 138 -8.83 4.56 16.73
C THR A 138 -10.19 4.49 17.43
N THR A 139 -11.25 4.07 16.73
CA THR A 139 -12.60 3.96 17.30
C THR A 139 -12.71 2.84 18.34
N LEU A 140 -12.10 1.66 18.11
CA LEU A 140 -11.98 0.65 19.17
C LEU A 140 -11.19 1.17 20.37
N LYS A 141 -10.02 1.80 20.15
CA LYS A 141 -9.23 2.39 21.24
C LYS A 141 -10.06 3.38 22.07
N ARG A 142 -10.76 4.32 21.41
CA ARG A 142 -11.63 5.30 22.08
C ARG A 142 -12.65 4.61 22.98
N ILE A 143 -13.36 3.60 22.47
CA ILE A 143 -14.40 2.90 23.25
C ILE A 143 -13.81 2.15 24.45
N VAL A 144 -12.63 1.56 24.32
CA VAL A 144 -11.92 0.91 25.45
C VAL A 144 -11.43 1.95 26.48
N ASP A 145 -10.85 3.06 26.03
CA ASP A 145 -10.37 4.15 26.91
C ASP A 145 -11.53 4.78 27.70
N HIS A 146 -12.68 5.01 27.05
CA HIS A 146 -13.90 5.52 27.69
C HIS A 146 -14.44 4.54 28.73
N ALA A 147 -14.45 3.23 28.46
CA ALA A 147 -14.92 2.25 29.44
C ALA A 147 -14.03 2.21 30.70
N GLU A 148 -12.70 2.31 30.54
CA GLU A 148 -11.79 2.40 31.67
C GLU A 148 -11.96 3.71 32.46
N THR A 149 -12.09 4.85 31.78
CA THR A 149 -12.10 6.18 32.41
C THR A 149 -13.47 6.60 32.97
N GLU A 150 -14.57 6.33 32.26
CA GLU A 150 -15.93 6.67 32.69
C GLU A 150 -16.52 5.65 33.66
N SER A 151 -16.12 4.38 33.57
CA SER A 151 -16.81 3.26 34.23
C SER A 151 -15.91 2.30 34.99
N ASN A 152 -14.60 2.58 35.09
CA ASN A 152 -13.65 1.80 35.91
C ASN A 152 -13.68 0.29 35.58
N VAL A 153 -13.80 -0.03 34.28
CA VAL A 153 -13.90 -1.40 33.77
C VAL A 153 -12.87 -1.64 32.67
N LYS A 154 -12.21 -2.80 32.72
CA LYS A 154 -11.35 -3.34 31.67
C LYS A 154 -11.96 -4.63 31.13
N PHE A 155 -11.60 -4.98 29.90
CA PHE A 155 -12.02 -6.21 29.26
C PHE A 155 -10.79 -7.03 28.83
N LEU A 156 -10.93 -8.34 28.81
CA LEU A 156 -10.02 -9.24 28.08
C LEU A 156 -10.82 -10.04 27.06
N VAL A 157 -10.26 -10.18 25.85
CA VAL A 157 -10.87 -10.80 24.67
C VAL A 157 -9.92 -11.85 24.12
N GLY A 158 -10.34 -13.12 24.13
CA GLY A 158 -9.71 -14.20 23.36
C GLY A 158 -10.57 -14.59 22.15
N PHE A 159 -9.99 -15.28 21.17
CA PHE A 159 -10.70 -15.70 19.95
C PHE A 159 -10.52 -17.19 19.65
N GLU A 160 -11.63 -17.88 19.40
CA GLU A 160 -11.67 -19.14 18.65
C GLU A 160 -11.75 -18.78 17.16
N SER A 161 -10.76 -19.17 16.35
CA SER A 161 -10.67 -18.82 14.92
C SER A 161 -10.74 -20.05 14.03
N GLU A 162 -11.94 -20.33 13.52
CA GLU A 162 -12.19 -21.41 12.57
C GLU A 162 -11.79 -20.99 11.14
N PHE A 163 -11.22 -21.91 10.35
CA PHE A 163 -10.92 -21.72 8.93
C PHE A 163 -10.88 -23.06 8.18
N VAL A 164 -10.92 -23.04 6.86
CA VAL A 164 -10.82 -24.23 6.01
C VAL A 164 -9.61 -24.16 5.09
N LEU A 165 -8.89 -25.27 4.95
CA LEU A 165 -7.79 -25.44 4.00
C LEU A 165 -8.33 -26.00 2.66
N LEU A 166 -8.01 -25.34 1.55
CA LEU A 166 -8.39 -25.72 0.19
C LEU A 166 -7.18 -26.01 -0.71
N LYS A 167 -7.35 -26.93 -1.68
CA LYS A 167 -6.44 -27.13 -2.83
C LYS A 167 -6.86 -26.30 -4.05
N SER A 168 -8.16 -26.06 -4.23
CA SER A 168 -8.72 -25.24 -5.30
C SER A 168 -10.03 -24.61 -4.84
N THR A 169 -10.37 -23.48 -5.45
CA THR A 169 -11.69 -22.82 -5.34
C THR A 169 -12.59 -23.07 -6.56
N ASN A 170 -12.08 -23.68 -7.64
CA ASN A 170 -12.86 -24.03 -8.82
C ASN A 170 -12.37 -25.35 -9.46
N PRO A 171 -13.12 -26.46 -9.35
CA PRO A 171 -14.15 -26.68 -8.34
C PRO A 171 -13.55 -26.57 -6.93
N ILE A 172 -14.38 -26.29 -5.93
CA ILE A 172 -13.90 -26.22 -4.52
C ILE A 172 -13.41 -27.60 -4.09
N GLN A 173 -12.19 -27.68 -3.57
CA GLN A 173 -11.57 -28.90 -3.07
C GLN A 173 -10.95 -28.66 -1.69
N VAL A 174 -11.52 -29.29 -0.66
CA VAL A 174 -11.04 -29.21 0.73
C VAL A 174 -9.84 -30.14 1.00
N VAL A 175 -9.09 -29.85 2.05
CA VAL A 175 -7.91 -30.62 2.47
C VAL A 175 -8.25 -31.48 3.70
N GLY A 176 -8.89 -32.62 3.44
CA GLY A 176 -9.24 -33.62 4.46
C GLY A 176 -10.74 -33.84 4.60
N THR A 177 -11.08 -34.94 5.28
CA THR A 177 -12.47 -35.42 5.50
C THR A 177 -12.66 -35.89 6.94
N HIS A 178 -11.86 -35.36 7.87
CA HIS A 178 -11.90 -35.69 9.29
C HIS A 178 -13.21 -35.25 9.96
N GLU A 179 -13.53 -35.87 11.09
CA GLU A 179 -14.61 -35.45 11.99
C GLU A 179 -14.05 -34.53 13.10
N PHE A 180 -14.96 -33.84 13.82
CA PHE A 180 -14.66 -32.95 14.95
C PHE A 180 -13.69 -33.59 15.95
N SER A 181 -12.58 -32.91 16.26
CA SER A 181 -11.54 -33.36 17.20
C SER A 181 -10.97 -34.77 16.93
N SER A 182 -11.17 -35.34 15.74
CA SER A 182 -10.72 -36.69 15.41
C SER A 182 -9.23 -36.74 15.07
N SER A 183 -8.57 -37.86 15.41
CA SER A 183 -7.15 -38.07 15.12
C SER A 183 -6.83 -38.18 13.61
N GLU A 184 -7.83 -38.27 12.74
CA GLU A 184 -7.66 -38.15 11.29
C GLU A 184 -7.14 -36.77 10.87
N SER A 185 -7.55 -35.70 11.56
CA SER A 185 -7.14 -34.32 11.27
C SER A 185 -5.63 -34.07 11.43
N MET A 186 -4.96 -34.84 12.29
CA MET A 186 -3.56 -34.65 12.66
C MET A 186 -2.68 -35.88 12.36
N ARG A 187 -2.99 -36.64 11.30
CA ARG A 187 -2.18 -37.81 10.88
C ARG A 187 -0.77 -37.39 10.44
N PRO A 188 0.32 -37.92 11.05
CA PRO A 188 1.68 -37.64 10.61
C PRO A 188 1.90 -37.92 9.12
N GLY A 189 2.53 -36.97 8.42
CA GLY A 189 2.75 -37.02 6.98
C GLY A 189 1.60 -36.44 6.12
N ALA A 190 0.45 -36.09 6.70
CA ALA A 190 -0.58 -35.33 5.98
C ALA A 190 -0.20 -33.85 5.86
N ILE A 191 -0.38 -33.26 4.67
CA ILE A 191 -0.01 -31.86 4.38
C ILE A 191 -0.74 -30.85 5.29
N ALA A 192 -1.98 -31.13 5.68
CA ALA A 192 -2.70 -30.30 6.63
C ALA A 192 -2.05 -30.30 8.01
N THR A 193 -1.59 -31.46 8.49
CA THR A 193 -0.89 -31.57 9.79
C THR A 193 0.45 -30.83 9.77
N THR A 194 1.19 -30.85 8.66
CA THR A 194 2.39 -30.01 8.46
C THR A 194 2.03 -28.52 8.55
N VAL A 195 1.02 -28.07 7.80
CA VAL A 195 0.57 -26.67 7.76
C VAL A 195 0.03 -26.20 9.12
N MET A 196 -0.74 -27.03 9.83
CA MET A 196 -1.25 -26.71 11.16
C MET A 196 -0.14 -26.60 12.20
N ASN A 197 0.84 -27.50 12.17
CA ASN A 197 2.00 -27.42 13.08
C ASN A 197 2.86 -26.17 12.80
N GLU A 198 3.04 -25.79 11.53
CA GLU A 198 3.74 -24.56 11.16
C GLU A 198 2.95 -23.30 11.54
N ILE A 199 1.61 -23.29 11.37
CA ILE A 199 0.73 -22.21 11.86
C ILE A 199 0.86 -22.08 13.38
N ALA A 200 0.72 -23.19 14.11
CA ALA A 200 0.75 -23.21 15.57
C ALA A 200 2.08 -22.65 16.11
N LYS A 201 3.20 -23.11 15.53
CA LYS A 201 4.54 -22.62 15.84
C LYS A 201 4.70 -21.13 15.49
N ALA A 202 4.25 -20.70 14.31
CA ALA A 202 4.39 -19.31 13.88
C ALA A 202 3.57 -18.32 14.73
N ILE A 203 2.41 -18.73 15.25
CA ILE A 203 1.63 -17.94 16.21
C ILE A 203 2.47 -17.69 17.48
N GLN A 204 3.05 -18.75 18.05
CA GLN A 204 3.92 -18.65 19.23
C GLN A 204 5.19 -17.82 18.95
N GLU A 205 5.86 -18.02 17.82
CA GLU A 205 7.04 -17.22 17.41
C GLU A 205 6.72 -15.74 17.11
N SER A 206 5.44 -15.39 16.88
CA SER A 206 4.98 -13.99 16.74
C SER A 206 4.68 -13.29 18.07
N GLY A 207 4.87 -13.97 19.21
CA GLY A 207 4.54 -13.46 20.54
C GLY A 207 3.04 -13.46 20.84
N ILE A 208 2.27 -14.38 20.25
CA ILE A 208 0.85 -14.57 20.53
C ILE A 208 0.68 -15.91 21.26
N GLU A 209 -0.01 -15.91 22.40
CA GLU A 209 -0.35 -17.14 23.12
C GLU A 209 -1.30 -18.00 22.26
N LEU A 210 -0.90 -19.24 22.00
CA LEU A 210 -1.75 -20.27 21.41
C LEU A 210 -2.15 -21.25 22.51
N GLN A 211 -3.45 -21.34 22.79
CA GLN A 211 -4.01 -22.26 23.80
C GLN A 211 -4.26 -23.64 23.20
N LEU A 212 -4.92 -23.71 22.04
CA LEU A 212 -5.36 -24.94 21.38
C LEU A 212 -5.31 -24.80 19.85
N TYR A 213 -5.20 -25.93 19.16
CA TYR A 213 -5.52 -26.07 17.74
C TYR A 213 -6.00 -27.50 17.45
N HIS A 214 -7.01 -27.67 16.58
CA HIS A 214 -7.59 -28.97 16.24
C HIS A 214 -8.28 -28.97 14.88
N GLY A 215 -8.61 -30.16 14.37
CA GLY A 215 -9.57 -30.33 13.28
C GLY A 215 -10.99 -30.14 13.79
N GLU A 216 -11.79 -29.40 13.03
CA GLU A 216 -13.18 -29.06 13.34
C GLU A 216 -14.19 -30.00 12.69
N GLY A 217 -15.49 -29.76 12.93
CA GLY A 217 -16.59 -30.58 12.41
C GLY A 217 -16.81 -30.52 10.89
N GLY A 218 -16.20 -29.56 10.18
CA GLY A 218 -16.24 -29.47 8.72
C GLY A 218 -15.08 -30.19 8.02
N PRO A 219 -15.31 -30.82 6.85
CA PRO A 219 -14.23 -31.43 6.05
C PRO A 219 -13.11 -30.43 5.71
N GLY A 220 -11.92 -30.65 6.28
CA GLY A 220 -10.76 -29.76 6.09
C GLY A 220 -10.84 -28.44 6.86
N GLN A 221 -11.76 -28.33 7.83
CA GLN A 221 -11.89 -27.21 8.75
C GLN A 221 -11.00 -27.42 9.97
N TYR A 222 -10.35 -26.35 10.42
CA TYR A 222 -9.49 -26.35 11.59
C TYR A 222 -9.77 -25.11 12.42
N GLU A 223 -9.44 -25.18 13.70
CA GLU A 223 -9.52 -24.04 14.63
C GLU A 223 -8.15 -23.78 15.25
N VAL A 224 -7.87 -22.51 15.54
CA VAL A 224 -6.85 -22.08 16.51
C VAL A 224 -7.49 -21.20 17.57
N VAL A 225 -7.09 -21.38 18.83
CA VAL A 225 -7.60 -20.62 19.98
C VAL A 225 -6.47 -19.78 20.56
N THR A 226 -6.61 -18.46 20.53
CA THR A 226 -5.59 -17.53 21.03
C THR A 226 -5.87 -17.07 22.46
N GLY A 227 -4.80 -16.81 23.22
CA GLY A 227 -4.87 -16.26 24.56
C GLY A 227 -5.56 -14.89 24.62
N PRO A 228 -6.22 -14.55 25.74
CA PRO A 228 -7.02 -13.34 25.85
C PRO A 228 -6.18 -12.09 26.12
N LEU A 229 -6.26 -11.11 25.23
CA LEU A 229 -5.59 -9.80 25.33
C LEU A 229 -6.60 -8.68 25.60
N PRO A 230 -6.19 -7.46 26.00
CA PRO A 230 -7.09 -6.31 25.99
C PRO A 230 -7.64 -6.06 24.56
N PRO A 231 -8.81 -5.42 24.37
CA PRO A 231 -9.57 -5.59 23.12
C PRO A 231 -8.87 -5.07 21.86
N LEU A 232 -8.09 -4.00 21.99
CA LEU A 232 -7.32 -3.41 20.88
C LEU A 232 -6.19 -4.37 20.44
N GLU A 233 -5.39 -4.81 21.41
CA GLU A 233 -4.28 -5.74 21.21
C GLU A 233 -4.77 -7.12 20.75
N SER A 234 -5.97 -7.53 21.17
CA SER A 234 -6.67 -8.74 20.70
C SER A 234 -7.07 -8.63 19.22
N ALA A 235 -7.59 -7.48 18.78
CA ALA A 235 -7.84 -7.22 17.37
C ALA A 235 -6.53 -7.20 16.54
N ASP A 236 -5.48 -6.53 17.01
CA ASP A 236 -4.16 -6.52 16.38
C ASP A 236 -3.60 -7.95 16.22
N ALA A 237 -3.71 -8.77 17.28
CA ALA A 237 -3.26 -10.16 17.29
C ALA A 237 -4.10 -11.08 16.38
N LEU A 238 -5.41 -10.89 16.30
CA LEU A 238 -6.29 -11.66 15.41
C LEU A 238 -5.97 -11.37 13.93
N VAL A 239 -5.69 -10.12 13.57
CA VAL A 239 -5.24 -9.77 12.21
C VAL A 239 -3.92 -10.46 11.87
N HIS A 240 -2.95 -10.43 12.79
CA HIS A 240 -1.66 -11.10 12.58
C HIS A 240 -1.82 -12.63 12.48
N THR A 241 -2.68 -13.24 13.31
CA THR A 241 -3.02 -14.68 13.29
C THR A 241 -3.65 -15.08 11.95
N ARG A 242 -4.58 -14.27 11.41
CA ARG A 242 -5.17 -14.48 10.08
C ARG A 242 -4.11 -14.42 8.97
N GLU A 243 -3.17 -13.46 9.02
CA GLU A 243 -2.04 -13.41 8.09
C GLU A 243 -1.10 -14.63 8.20
N ILE A 244 -0.81 -15.13 9.40
CA ILE A 244 -0.05 -16.38 9.58
C ILE A 244 -0.76 -17.55 8.86
N ILE A 245 -2.06 -17.74 9.13
CA ILE A 245 -2.86 -18.82 8.54
C ILE A 245 -2.90 -18.73 7.01
N TYR A 246 -3.15 -17.53 6.46
CA TYR A 246 -3.17 -17.32 5.01
C TYR A 246 -1.83 -17.57 4.34
N ASN A 247 -0.73 -17.09 4.94
CA ASN A 247 0.58 -17.11 4.33
C ASN A 247 1.28 -18.46 4.48
N THR A 248 1.16 -19.13 5.64
CA THR A 248 1.68 -20.50 5.82
C THR A 248 0.98 -21.50 4.90
N ALA A 249 -0.35 -21.44 4.76
CA ALA A 249 -1.06 -22.28 3.78
C ALA A 249 -0.55 -22.03 2.34
N ALA A 250 -0.32 -20.76 1.97
CA ALA A 250 0.16 -20.35 0.65
C ALA A 250 1.60 -20.79 0.34
N LEU A 251 2.48 -20.89 1.34
CA LEU A 251 3.82 -21.49 1.18
C LEU A 251 3.71 -22.94 0.67
N HIS A 252 2.81 -23.73 1.24
CA HIS A 252 2.53 -25.13 0.87
C HIS A 252 1.62 -25.30 -0.37
N GLY A 253 1.23 -24.21 -1.03
CA GLY A 253 0.35 -24.27 -2.21
C GLY A 253 -1.11 -24.61 -1.89
N LEU A 254 -1.54 -24.33 -0.65
CA LEU A 254 -2.93 -24.41 -0.20
C LEU A 254 -3.51 -22.99 -0.04
N ARG A 255 -4.83 -22.89 -0.05
CA ARG A 255 -5.56 -21.66 0.26
C ARG A 255 -6.36 -21.85 1.54
N ALA A 256 -5.93 -21.21 2.63
CA ALA A 256 -6.80 -21.02 3.79
C ALA A 256 -7.94 -20.04 3.46
N THR A 257 -9.14 -20.27 3.99
CA THR A 257 -10.28 -19.36 3.91
C THR A 257 -11.09 -19.34 5.20
N PHE A 258 -11.54 -18.14 5.58
CA PHE A 258 -12.44 -17.90 6.71
C PHE A 258 -13.85 -17.51 6.23
N THR A 259 -14.25 -17.95 5.02
CA THR A 259 -15.58 -17.66 4.47
C THR A 259 -16.66 -18.32 5.34
N PRO A 260 -17.80 -17.67 5.65
CA PRO A 260 -18.66 -18.10 6.77
C PRO A 260 -19.33 -19.47 6.54
N ARG A 261 -19.42 -19.90 5.28
CA ARG A 261 -19.86 -21.24 4.88
C ARG A 261 -19.37 -21.57 3.47
N ILE A 262 -18.86 -22.79 3.26
CA ILE A 262 -18.35 -23.25 1.96
C ILE A 262 -19.40 -24.03 1.17
N SER A 263 -20.21 -24.84 1.84
CA SER A 263 -21.36 -25.52 1.25
C SER A 263 -22.56 -25.45 2.19
N MET A 264 -23.77 -25.44 1.64
CA MET A 264 -24.98 -25.64 2.46
C MET A 264 -25.02 -27.04 3.11
N THR A 265 -24.20 -27.99 2.63
CA THR A 265 -23.98 -29.30 3.24
C THR A 265 -22.84 -29.36 4.27
N SER A 266 -22.04 -28.29 4.43
CA SER A 266 -21.05 -28.19 5.52
C SER A 266 -21.64 -27.46 6.72
N ILE A 267 -21.00 -27.61 7.88
CA ILE A 267 -21.12 -26.65 8.98
C ILE A 267 -20.56 -25.28 8.53
N GLY A 268 -20.86 -24.23 9.30
CA GLY A 268 -20.31 -22.88 9.07
C GLY A 268 -18.91 -22.71 9.65
N THR A 269 -18.33 -21.53 9.45
CA THR A 269 -16.99 -21.14 9.90
C THR A 269 -17.05 -19.82 10.66
N ALA A 270 -16.62 -19.81 11.91
CA ALA A 270 -16.79 -18.72 12.87
C ALA A 270 -15.51 -17.97 13.28
N ALA A 271 -15.69 -16.93 14.10
CA ALA A 271 -14.62 -16.28 14.85
C ALA A 271 -15.12 -15.88 16.26
N HIS A 272 -15.42 -16.86 17.13
CA HIS A 272 -16.07 -16.60 18.42
C HIS A 272 -15.17 -15.74 19.32
N ALA A 273 -15.74 -14.69 19.93
CA ALA A 273 -15.04 -13.83 20.88
C ALA A 273 -15.40 -14.22 22.31
N HIS A 274 -14.40 -14.49 23.15
CA HIS A 274 -14.58 -14.74 24.59
C HIS A 274 -14.21 -13.51 25.39
N ILE A 275 -15.21 -12.84 25.97
CA ILE A 275 -15.06 -11.57 26.67
C ILE A 275 -15.28 -11.75 28.16
N SER A 276 -14.35 -11.25 28.96
CA SER A 276 -14.45 -11.16 30.43
C SER A 276 -14.40 -9.70 30.88
N VAL A 277 -15.11 -9.40 31.98
CA VAL A 277 -15.37 -8.04 32.47
C VAL A 277 -14.71 -7.86 33.84
N HIS A 278 -13.78 -6.90 33.96
CA HIS A 278 -12.92 -6.73 35.14
C HIS A 278 -13.06 -5.31 35.70
N SER A 279 -13.43 -5.15 36.97
CA SER A 279 -13.37 -3.81 37.60
C SER A 279 -11.93 -3.43 37.94
N THR A 280 -11.58 -2.16 37.76
CA THR A 280 -10.32 -1.59 38.27
C THR A 280 -10.41 -1.18 39.75
N LEU A 281 -11.61 -1.18 40.35
CA LEU A 281 -11.81 -0.83 41.75
C LEU A 281 -11.61 -2.04 42.68
N HIS A 282 -10.92 -1.83 43.80
CA HIS A 282 -10.76 -2.84 44.85
C HIS A 282 -12.04 -3.00 45.68
N GLY A 283 -12.99 -3.79 45.17
CA GLY A 283 -14.21 -4.18 45.88
C GLY A 283 -14.03 -5.34 46.86
N ALA A 284 -15.00 -5.51 47.76
CA ALA A 284 -15.14 -6.75 48.52
C ALA A 284 -15.56 -7.92 47.59
N PRO A 285 -15.14 -9.17 47.86
CA PRO A 285 -15.49 -10.31 47.02
C PRO A 285 -17.01 -10.55 46.96
N ALA A 286 -17.48 -11.07 45.83
CA ALA A 286 -18.89 -11.36 45.60
C ALA A 286 -19.47 -12.31 46.67
N LYS A 287 -20.68 -12.02 47.17
CA LYS A 287 -21.36 -12.82 48.19
C LYS A 287 -21.71 -14.23 47.70
N ASP A 288 -21.98 -14.36 46.41
CA ASP A 288 -22.08 -15.62 45.69
C ASP A 288 -21.08 -15.56 44.52
N PRO A 289 -20.04 -16.41 44.50
CA PRO A 289 -19.10 -16.47 43.39
C PRO A 289 -19.74 -16.96 42.07
N SER A 290 -20.79 -17.79 42.14
CA SER A 290 -21.42 -18.38 40.96
C SER A 290 -22.36 -17.42 40.22
N ALA A 291 -22.87 -16.40 40.91
CA ALA A 291 -23.69 -15.34 40.33
C ALA A 291 -22.86 -14.37 39.46
N LEU A 292 -23.49 -13.79 38.43
CA LEU A 292 -22.94 -12.65 37.71
C LEU A 292 -22.84 -11.43 38.64
N SER A 293 -21.75 -10.68 38.54
CA SER A 293 -21.62 -9.36 39.15
C SER A 293 -22.54 -8.34 38.47
N GLN A 294 -22.74 -7.16 39.10
CA GLN A 294 -23.50 -6.07 38.48
C GLN A 294 -22.91 -5.65 37.13
N LEU A 295 -21.58 -5.58 37.02
CA LEU A 295 -20.89 -5.22 35.77
C LEU A 295 -21.13 -6.27 34.68
N GLU A 296 -20.98 -7.56 34.98
CA GLU A 296 -21.30 -8.64 34.02
C GLU A 296 -22.78 -8.64 33.62
N THR A 297 -23.68 -8.39 34.57
CA THR A 297 -25.13 -8.37 34.36
C THR A 297 -25.55 -7.22 33.43
N SER A 298 -25.05 -6.01 33.69
CA SER A 298 -25.36 -4.84 32.87
C SER A 298 -24.61 -4.84 31.53
N PHE A 299 -23.41 -5.41 31.45
CA PHE A 299 -22.70 -5.68 30.20
C PHE A 299 -23.51 -6.61 29.28
N LEU A 300 -24.00 -7.73 29.82
CA LEU A 300 -24.85 -8.67 29.11
C LEU A 300 -26.19 -8.03 28.69
N ALA A 301 -26.81 -7.24 29.57
CA ALA A 301 -28.04 -6.52 29.25
C ALA A 301 -27.86 -5.51 28.10
N GLY A 302 -26.71 -4.83 28.04
CA GLY A 302 -26.32 -3.96 26.94
C GLY A 302 -26.13 -4.72 25.63
N ILE A 303 -25.34 -5.80 25.62
CA ILE A 303 -25.16 -6.63 24.42
C ILE A 303 -26.49 -7.13 23.87
N LEU A 304 -27.37 -7.67 24.73
CA LEU A 304 -28.65 -8.23 24.29
C LEU A 304 -29.60 -7.16 23.74
N ALA A 305 -29.61 -5.95 24.31
CA ALA A 305 -30.43 -4.83 23.81
C ALA A 305 -30.01 -4.39 22.38
N HIS A 306 -28.71 -4.46 22.06
CA HIS A 306 -28.14 -4.05 20.78
C HIS A 306 -27.91 -5.22 19.81
N LEU A 307 -28.20 -6.47 20.21
CA LEU A 307 -27.96 -7.67 19.41
C LEU A 307 -28.72 -7.74 18.07
N PRO A 308 -29.89 -7.11 17.87
CA PRO A 308 -30.48 -6.96 16.53
C PRO A 308 -29.63 -6.13 15.55
N ALA A 309 -28.75 -5.26 16.05
CA ALA A 309 -27.93 -4.34 15.24
C ALA A 309 -26.48 -4.82 15.05
N LEU A 310 -25.86 -5.43 16.07
CA LEU A 310 -24.46 -5.87 16.04
C LEU A 310 -24.06 -6.74 14.82
N PRO A 311 -24.91 -7.66 14.29
CA PRO A 311 -24.66 -8.41 13.05
C PRO A 311 -24.25 -7.59 11.83
N ALA A 312 -24.60 -6.30 11.75
CA ALA A 312 -24.12 -5.44 10.66
C ALA A 312 -22.58 -5.31 10.63
N LEU A 313 -21.91 -5.49 11.78
CA LEU A 313 -20.46 -5.40 11.97
C LEU A 313 -19.81 -6.79 12.11
N THR A 314 -20.49 -7.73 12.78
CA THR A 314 -19.95 -9.06 13.11
C THR A 314 -20.27 -10.14 12.08
N LEU A 315 -21.25 -9.90 11.21
CA LEU A 315 -21.73 -10.77 10.12
C LEU A 315 -21.88 -9.92 8.84
N PRO A 316 -20.79 -9.31 8.34
CA PRO A 316 -20.86 -8.17 7.43
C PRO A 316 -21.25 -8.52 5.98
N THR A 317 -21.31 -9.81 5.60
CA THR A 317 -21.54 -10.24 4.21
C THR A 317 -22.88 -10.94 4.02
N SER A 318 -23.42 -10.97 2.80
CA SER A 318 -24.61 -11.77 2.49
C SER A 318 -24.39 -13.28 2.61
N THR A 319 -23.13 -13.74 2.64
CA THR A 319 -22.76 -15.12 2.98
C THR A 319 -22.68 -15.37 4.49
N SER A 320 -22.46 -14.35 5.33
CA SER A 320 -22.52 -14.45 6.81
C SER A 320 -23.87 -14.99 7.30
N TYR A 321 -24.96 -14.49 6.73
CA TYR A 321 -26.33 -14.92 7.06
C TYR A 321 -26.65 -16.36 6.59
N ARG A 322 -25.76 -17.02 5.82
CA ARG A 322 -25.87 -18.45 5.47
C ARG A 322 -25.21 -19.38 6.49
N ARG A 323 -24.35 -18.84 7.38
CA ARG A 323 -23.83 -19.56 8.56
C ARG A 323 -24.90 -19.65 9.65
N VAL A 324 -25.61 -18.55 9.89
CA VAL A 324 -26.49 -18.39 11.06
C VAL A 324 -27.85 -19.05 10.81
N GLY A 325 -28.25 -19.97 11.69
CA GLY A 325 -29.53 -20.65 11.61
C GLY A 325 -29.89 -21.41 12.89
N ASP A 326 -31.19 -21.57 13.14
CA ASP A 326 -31.70 -22.28 14.32
C ASP A 326 -31.34 -23.77 14.24
N GLY A 327 -30.57 -24.29 15.20
CA GLY A 327 -30.11 -25.69 15.22
C GLY A 327 -28.90 -25.99 14.32
N ALA A 328 -28.26 -24.96 13.77
CA ALA A 328 -27.07 -25.09 12.91
C ALA A 328 -25.73 -24.99 13.68
N TRP A 329 -25.76 -25.09 15.01
CA TRP A 329 -24.62 -24.92 15.93
C TRP A 329 -23.97 -23.52 15.89
N SER A 330 -24.60 -22.57 15.19
CA SER A 330 -24.12 -21.19 14.99
C SER A 330 -24.46 -20.22 16.13
N GLY A 331 -25.08 -20.71 17.22
CA GLY A 331 -25.67 -19.87 18.27
C GLY A 331 -27.12 -19.42 18.01
N GLY A 332 -27.87 -20.13 17.16
CA GLY A 332 -29.27 -19.82 16.84
C GLY A 332 -29.50 -18.45 16.19
N THR A 333 -30.77 -18.00 16.16
CA THR A 333 -31.19 -16.69 15.60
C THR A 333 -31.95 -15.78 16.57
N TYR A 334 -32.24 -16.23 17.79
CA TYR A 334 -33.00 -15.46 18.78
C TYR A 334 -32.10 -14.56 19.63
N VAL A 335 -32.60 -13.40 20.07
CA VAL A 335 -31.92 -12.54 21.05
C VAL A 335 -32.04 -13.18 22.43
N CYS A 336 -31.06 -13.99 22.79
CA CYS A 336 -31.01 -14.69 24.06
C CYS A 336 -29.58 -14.94 24.54
N TRP A 337 -29.45 -15.42 25.77
CA TRP A 337 -28.21 -15.94 26.31
C TRP A 337 -28.47 -17.27 27.04
N GLY A 338 -27.41 -18.01 27.33
CA GLY A 338 -27.55 -19.23 28.12
C GLY A 338 -26.26 -19.71 28.78
N THR A 339 -26.37 -20.20 30.00
CA THR A 339 -25.29 -20.89 30.71
C THR A 339 -24.96 -22.20 30.01
N GLU A 340 -23.71 -22.32 29.54
CA GLU A 340 -23.16 -23.42 28.73
C GLU A 340 -23.89 -23.74 27.41
N ASN A 341 -24.90 -22.97 27.02
CA ASN A 341 -25.74 -23.22 25.84
C ASN A 341 -25.08 -22.77 24.52
N ARG A 342 -24.60 -23.71 23.70
CA ARG A 342 -23.98 -23.45 22.38
C ARG A 342 -24.96 -23.03 21.27
N GLU A 343 -26.27 -23.10 21.51
CA GLU A 343 -27.34 -22.64 20.61
C GLU A 343 -27.97 -21.31 21.07
N ALA A 344 -27.32 -20.60 21.98
CA ALA A 344 -27.54 -19.17 22.24
C ALA A 344 -26.42 -18.34 21.58
N PRO A 345 -26.69 -17.10 21.13
CA PRO A 345 -25.67 -16.25 20.51
C PRO A 345 -24.68 -15.70 21.55
N VAL A 346 -25.09 -15.58 22.82
CA VAL A 346 -24.21 -15.29 23.96
C VAL A 346 -24.25 -16.48 24.93
N ARG A 347 -23.16 -17.25 25.00
CA ARG A 347 -23.00 -18.37 25.92
C ARG A 347 -22.19 -17.93 27.14
N LEU A 348 -22.69 -18.17 28.36
CA LEU A 348 -21.90 -18.00 29.57
C LEU A 348 -21.09 -19.28 29.81
N THR A 349 -19.76 -19.17 29.83
CA THR A 349 -18.85 -20.32 30.00
C THR A 349 -18.17 -20.30 31.38
N ASN A 350 -17.92 -21.48 31.94
CA ASN A 350 -17.30 -21.70 33.26
C ASN A 350 -18.02 -20.94 34.40
N PRO A 351 -19.36 -21.00 34.52
CA PRO A 351 -20.16 -20.16 35.42
C PRO A 351 -19.73 -20.23 36.90
N ALA A 352 -19.27 -21.42 37.35
CA ALA A 352 -18.86 -21.70 38.71
C ALA A 352 -17.40 -21.30 39.04
N SER A 353 -16.64 -20.79 38.06
CA SER A 353 -15.22 -20.43 38.20
C SER A 353 -15.03 -18.93 37.93
N PRO A 354 -15.14 -18.05 38.96
CA PRO A 354 -15.14 -16.59 38.76
C PRO A 354 -13.87 -16.06 38.09
N THR A 355 -12.76 -16.81 38.21
CA THR A 355 -11.43 -16.47 37.67
C THR A 355 -11.23 -16.87 36.21
N SER A 356 -12.19 -17.59 35.60
CA SER A 356 -12.14 -18.01 34.18
C SER A 356 -13.47 -17.86 33.43
N ARG A 357 -14.53 -17.45 34.14
CA ARG A 357 -15.87 -17.16 33.60
C ARG A 357 -15.81 -16.06 32.54
N ARG A 358 -16.48 -16.29 31.42
CA ARG A 358 -16.49 -15.37 30.27
C ARG A 358 -17.69 -15.60 29.36
N PHE A 359 -18.13 -14.53 28.71
CA PHE A 359 -19.16 -14.54 27.68
C PHE A 359 -18.53 -14.93 26.33
N GLU A 360 -19.05 -15.98 25.71
CA GLU A 360 -18.69 -16.43 24.37
C GLU A 360 -19.74 -15.91 23.38
N LEU A 361 -19.30 -15.12 22.40
CA LEU A 361 -20.16 -14.47 21.42
C LEU A 361 -20.09 -15.25 20.10
N ARG A 362 -21.15 -16.01 19.80
CA ARG A 362 -21.21 -16.96 18.67
C ARG A 362 -21.69 -16.33 17.35
N PHE A 363 -22.14 -15.07 17.38
CA PHE A 363 -22.66 -14.29 16.25
C PHE A 363 -21.57 -13.51 15.47
N ILE A 364 -20.35 -14.05 15.39
CA ILE A 364 -19.20 -13.43 14.72
C ILE A 364 -18.59 -14.43 13.73
N ASP A 365 -18.23 -13.98 12.53
CA ASP A 365 -17.49 -14.79 11.55
C ASP A 365 -16.16 -14.15 11.10
N GLY A 366 -15.35 -14.92 10.37
CA GLY A 366 -14.01 -14.50 9.94
C GLY A 366 -13.96 -13.39 8.90
N THR A 367 -15.09 -13.00 8.29
CA THR A 367 -15.18 -11.85 7.38
C THR A 367 -15.34 -10.52 8.12
N ALA A 368 -15.69 -10.54 9.40
CA ALA A 368 -15.76 -9.35 10.25
C ALA A 368 -14.41 -8.64 10.41
N ASN A 369 -14.40 -7.31 10.19
CA ASN A 369 -13.30 -6.44 10.63
C ASN A 369 -13.26 -6.47 12.16
N PRO A 370 -12.16 -6.93 12.78
CA PRO A 370 -12.14 -7.19 14.22
C PRO A 370 -12.24 -5.92 15.06
N TYR A 371 -11.71 -4.79 14.57
CA TYR A 371 -11.82 -3.51 15.26
C TYR A 371 -13.26 -3.00 15.29
N LEU A 372 -13.98 -3.10 14.16
CA LEU A 372 -15.39 -2.70 14.09
C LEU A 372 -16.31 -3.64 14.88
N ALA A 373 -16.08 -4.95 14.79
CA ALA A 373 -16.82 -5.95 15.57
C ALA A 373 -16.69 -5.70 17.07
N LEU A 374 -15.45 -5.57 17.58
CA LEU A 374 -15.22 -5.29 19.00
C LEU A 374 -15.66 -3.88 19.41
N ALA A 375 -15.58 -2.87 18.53
CA ALA A 375 -16.09 -1.53 18.80
C ALA A 375 -17.61 -1.56 19.07
N GLY A 376 -18.38 -2.23 18.22
CA GLY A 376 -19.82 -2.42 18.43
C GLY A 376 -20.12 -3.21 19.71
N ILE A 377 -19.46 -4.36 19.90
CA ILE A 377 -19.71 -5.27 21.04
C ILE A 377 -19.34 -4.62 22.39
N ILE A 378 -18.11 -4.12 22.52
CA ILE A 378 -17.64 -3.48 23.77
C ILE A 378 -18.41 -2.17 24.00
N GLY A 379 -18.76 -1.45 22.93
CA GLY A 379 -19.62 -0.28 22.99
C GLY A 379 -21.01 -0.58 23.57
N ALA A 380 -21.72 -1.56 23.02
CA ALA A 380 -23.02 -2.01 23.53
C ALA A 380 -22.95 -2.47 25.00
N GLY A 381 -21.93 -3.25 25.35
CA GLY A 381 -21.72 -3.71 26.72
C GLY A 381 -21.37 -2.57 27.70
N HIS A 382 -20.53 -1.61 27.27
CA HIS A 382 -20.21 -0.41 28.06
C HIS A 382 -21.44 0.49 28.24
N ALA A 383 -22.26 0.68 27.20
CA ALA A 383 -23.53 1.40 27.31
C ALA A 383 -24.49 0.74 28.31
N GLY A 384 -24.50 -0.59 28.37
CA GLY A 384 -25.18 -1.37 29.40
C GLY A 384 -24.71 -1.04 30.81
N ILE A 385 -23.39 -1.09 31.06
CA ILE A 385 -22.76 -0.72 32.34
C ILE A 385 -23.05 0.74 32.71
N ARG A 386 -22.80 1.68 31.79
CA ARG A 386 -22.94 3.14 31.95
C ARG A 386 -24.35 3.60 32.31
N LYS A 387 -25.36 2.76 32.08
CA LYS A 387 -26.78 3.00 32.34
C LYS A 387 -27.36 2.08 33.42
N ASP A 388 -26.54 1.29 34.12
CA ASP A 388 -26.94 0.24 35.07
C ASP A 388 -28.06 -0.67 34.52
N MET A 389 -27.96 -1.07 33.24
CA MET A 389 -29.05 -1.75 32.55
C MET A 389 -29.42 -3.08 33.24
N ALA A 390 -30.70 -3.23 33.54
CA ALA A 390 -31.26 -4.45 34.11
C ALA A 390 -31.40 -5.55 33.04
N LEU A 391 -30.91 -6.75 33.34
CA LEU A 391 -31.01 -7.91 32.49
C LEU A 391 -32.46 -8.43 32.44
N LYS A 392 -33.17 -8.16 31.35
CA LYS A 392 -34.57 -8.56 31.15
C LYS A 392 -34.74 -10.00 30.63
N VAL A 393 -33.74 -10.50 29.92
CA VAL A 393 -33.75 -11.85 29.34
C VAL A 393 -33.15 -12.80 30.38
N GLN A 394 -33.92 -13.82 30.77
CA GLN A 394 -33.50 -14.84 31.73
C GLN A 394 -32.56 -15.85 31.08
N ASP A 395 -31.80 -16.58 31.90
CA ASP A 395 -30.91 -17.65 31.45
C ASP A 395 -31.69 -18.75 30.72
N ASN A 396 -31.22 -19.15 29.53
CA ASN A 396 -31.64 -20.40 28.89
C ASN A 396 -30.51 -21.45 28.93
N PRO A 397 -30.39 -22.25 30.00
CA PRO A 397 -29.43 -23.36 30.09
C PRO A 397 -29.89 -24.63 29.33
N GLY A 398 -31.00 -24.56 28.58
CA GLY A 398 -31.62 -25.71 27.92
C GLY A 398 -32.59 -26.50 28.83
N PRO A 399 -32.99 -27.73 28.43
CA PRO A 399 -32.53 -28.50 27.28
C PRO A 399 -33.11 -28.04 25.93
N LYS A 400 -34.13 -27.18 25.91
CA LYS A 400 -34.68 -26.59 24.67
C LYS A 400 -33.82 -25.42 24.20
N THR A 401 -33.49 -25.37 22.91
CA THR A 401 -33.01 -24.12 22.29
C THR A 401 -34.15 -23.10 22.20
N ALA A 402 -33.82 -21.81 22.06
CA ALA A 402 -34.84 -20.76 21.95
C ALA A 402 -35.80 -20.95 20.75
N ALA A 403 -35.36 -21.67 19.70
CA ALA A 403 -36.19 -22.03 18.55
C ALA A 403 -37.11 -23.25 18.79
N GLN A 404 -36.75 -24.16 19.70
CA GLN A 404 -37.55 -25.33 20.08
C GLN A 404 -38.66 -25.02 21.12
N MET A 405 -38.65 -23.81 21.67
CA MET A 405 -39.65 -23.31 22.60
C MET A 405 -40.97 -22.92 21.90
N SER A 406 -42.07 -22.87 22.63
CA SER A 406 -43.25 -22.10 22.21
C SER A 406 -43.02 -20.59 22.40
N ASP A 407 -43.92 -19.74 21.89
CA ASP A 407 -43.82 -18.30 22.13
C ASP A 407 -44.09 -17.93 23.60
N GLU A 408 -44.88 -18.73 24.34
CA GLU A 408 -45.11 -18.59 25.78
C GLU A 408 -43.85 -18.90 26.57
N GLU A 409 -43.17 -20.00 26.22
CA GLU A 409 -41.88 -20.40 26.83
C GLU A 409 -40.80 -19.34 26.55
N ARG A 410 -40.72 -18.82 25.32
CA ARG A 410 -39.84 -17.70 24.96
C ARG A 410 -40.17 -16.43 25.75
N ARG A 411 -41.43 -16.01 25.77
CA ARG A 411 -41.90 -14.82 26.52
C ARG A 411 -41.65 -14.93 28.02
N ALA A 412 -41.78 -16.12 28.60
CA ALA A 412 -41.48 -16.35 30.02
C ALA A 412 -40.00 -16.06 30.35
N LEU A 413 -39.08 -16.36 29.43
CA LEU A 413 -37.65 -16.02 29.55
C LEU A 413 -37.31 -14.59 29.06
N GLY A 414 -38.30 -13.79 28.66
CA GLY A 414 -38.07 -12.45 28.08
C GLY A 414 -37.50 -12.45 26.66
N ILE A 415 -37.42 -13.61 26.00
CA ILE A 415 -36.95 -13.76 24.62
C ILE A 415 -38.09 -13.34 23.69
N VAL A 416 -38.02 -12.13 23.13
CA VAL A 416 -39.04 -11.60 22.22
C VAL A 416 -38.50 -11.22 20.84
N ASP A 417 -37.21 -10.90 20.75
CA ASP A 417 -36.57 -10.43 19.52
C ASP A 417 -35.75 -11.53 18.82
N ARG A 418 -35.46 -11.33 17.52
CA ARG A 418 -34.52 -12.12 16.73
C ARG A 418 -33.37 -11.25 16.23
N MET A 419 -32.23 -11.88 15.97
CA MET A 419 -31.18 -11.31 15.13
C MET A 419 -31.67 -11.21 13.68
N PRO A 420 -31.16 -10.24 12.90
CA PRO A 420 -31.45 -10.12 11.47
C PRO A 420 -31.14 -11.41 10.72
N LEU A 421 -32.04 -11.82 9.83
CA LEU A 421 -31.92 -13.01 8.98
C LEU A 421 -31.39 -12.67 7.58
N SER A 422 -31.15 -11.38 7.30
CA SER A 422 -30.59 -10.89 6.05
C SER A 422 -29.63 -9.72 6.26
N TRP A 423 -28.73 -9.54 5.29
CA TRP A 423 -27.74 -8.46 5.28
C TRP A 423 -28.39 -7.07 5.17
N GLU A 424 -29.46 -6.96 4.38
CA GLU A 424 -30.31 -5.77 4.25
C GLU A 424 -31.07 -5.43 5.53
N GLU A 425 -31.34 -6.41 6.39
CA GLU A 425 -31.97 -6.22 7.70
C GLU A 425 -30.94 -5.79 8.74
N GLY A 426 -29.79 -6.45 8.85
CA GLY A 426 -28.73 -6.03 9.76
C GLY A 426 -28.31 -4.57 9.55
N ARG A 427 -28.12 -4.17 8.28
CA ARG A 427 -27.83 -2.78 7.89
C ARG A 427 -28.90 -1.78 8.35
N ARG A 428 -30.18 -2.12 8.20
CA ARG A 428 -31.29 -1.27 8.67
C ARG A 428 -31.35 -1.23 10.20
N ASN A 429 -31.07 -2.34 10.88
CA ASN A 429 -31.13 -2.41 12.33
C ASN A 429 -30.06 -1.51 12.96
N ILE A 430 -28.80 -1.57 12.51
CA ILE A 430 -27.76 -0.68 13.04
C ILE A 430 -27.97 0.79 12.71
N GLN A 431 -28.55 1.12 11.56
CA GLN A 431 -28.86 2.51 11.19
C GLN A 431 -30.01 3.10 12.04
N ASN A 432 -30.88 2.26 12.62
CA ASN A 432 -31.92 2.67 13.55
C ASN A 432 -31.48 2.63 15.03
N ASP A 433 -30.33 2.04 15.35
CA ASP A 433 -29.81 1.95 16.71
C ASP A 433 -29.03 3.22 17.08
N LEU A 434 -29.76 4.26 17.48
CA LEU A 434 -29.20 5.59 17.77
C LEU A 434 -28.12 5.60 18.86
N GLU A 435 -28.09 4.60 19.74
CA GLU A 435 -27.03 4.45 20.75
C GLU A 435 -25.75 3.92 20.09
N LEU A 436 -25.83 2.87 19.26
CA LEU A 436 -24.67 2.40 18.48
C LEU A 436 -24.17 3.45 17.48
N VAL A 437 -25.06 4.20 16.82
CA VAL A 437 -24.71 5.35 15.96
C VAL A 437 -23.86 6.36 16.75
N SER A 438 -24.31 6.73 17.96
CA SER A 438 -23.60 7.67 18.85
C SER A 438 -22.26 7.13 19.35
N ILE A 439 -22.20 5.84 19.72
CA ILE A 439 -20.98 5.18 20.23
C ILE A 439 -19.90 5.04 19.15
N LEU A 440 -20.27 4.62 17.95
CA LEU A 440 -19.35 4.41 16.83
C LEU A 440 -18.92 5.73 16.18
N GLY A 441 -19.85 6.68 16.10
CA GLY A 441 -19.73 7.93 15.34
C GLY A 441 -20.42 7.80 13.99
N GLU A 442 -21.32 8.75 13.71
CA GLU A 442 -22.18 8.79 12.51
C GLU A 442 -21.37 8.65 11.20
N GLU A 443 -20.34 9.49 11.00
CA GLU A 443 -19.45 9.48 9.82
C GLU A 443 -18.80 8.09 9.57
N LEU A 444 -18.39 7.39 10.64
CA LEU A 444 -17.79 6.06 10.54
C LEU A 444 -18.85 5.00 10.17
N LEU A 445 -20.05 5.08 10.73
CA LEU A 445 -21.12 4.13 10.42
C LEU A 445 -21.65 4.34 9.01
N GLU A 446 -21.83 5.58 8.56
CA GLU A 446 -22.21 5.90 7.17
C GLU A 446 -21.16 5.43 6.18
N GLY A 447 -19.88 5.77 6.41
CA GLY A 447 -18.76 5.31 5.57
C GLY A 447 -18.65 3.79 5.52
N TYR A 448 -18.84 3.10 6.66
CA TYR A 448 -18.87 1.65 6.72
C TYR A 448 -20.05 1.06 5.92
N LEU A 449 -21.27 1.58 6.13
CA LEU A 449 -22.46 1.13 5.41
C LEU A 449 -22.34 1.42 3.89
N SER A 450 -21.64 2.47 3.50
CA SER A 450 -21.32 2.74 2.09
C SER A 450 -20.37 1.69 1.50
N VAL A 451 -19.22 1.43 2.13
CA VAL A 451 -18.27 0.38 1.69
C VAL A 451 -18.90 -1.00 1.64
N ASN A 452 -19.61 -1.35 2.70
CA ASN A 452 -20.23 -2.66 2.89
C ASN A 452 -21.19 -3.03 1.73
N LYS A 453 -21.76 -2.03 1.04
CA LYS A 453 -22.71 -2.17 -0.09
C LYS A 453 -22.07 -2.70 -1.39
N SER A 454 -20.75 -2.67 -1.54
CA SER A 454 -20.08 -2.73 -2.87
C SER A 454 -19.19 -3.96 -3.14
N ASN A 455 -19.11 -4.93 -2.22
CA ASN A 455 -17.91 -5.76 -2.04
C ASN A 455 -17.91 -7.19 -2.67
N PHE A 456 -17.64 -7.33 -3.98
CA PHE A 456 -17.59 -8.64 -4.69
C PHE A 456 -16.52 -8.76 -5.84
N ASN A 457 -15.58 -9.76 -5.76
CA ASN A 457 -14.84 -10.56 -6.81
C ASN A 457 -13.24 -10.59 -6.88
N ILE A 458 -12.61 -11.74 -7.29
CA ILE A 458 -11.23 -12.03 -7.93
C ILE A 458 -9.93 -12.47 -7.07
N GLY A 459 -8.90 -13.25 -7.62
CA GLY A 459 -7.55 -13.75 -7.04
C GLY A 459 -6.72 -14.82 -7.92
N VAL A 460 -5.46 -15.43 -7.80
CA VAL A 460 -4.12 -15.44 -7.02
C VAL A 460 -2.95 -16.27 -7.77
N GLU A 461 -1.66 -16.48 -7.29
CA GLU A 461 -0.68 -17.70 -7.40
C GLU A 461 0.89 -17.49 -7.05
N TYR A 462 1.95 -18.34 -7.42
CA TYR A 462 3.34 -18.62 -6.76
C TYR A 462 4.74 -18.62 -7.62
N LYS A 463 6.13 -18.62 -7.34
CA LYS A 463 7.29 -18.77 -6.28
C LYS A 463 8.67 -17.90 -6.51
N THR A 464 9.97 -18.18 -6.03
CA THR A 464 11.17 -17.18 -5.79
C THR A 464 12.73 -17.53 -5.76
N SER A 465 13.67 -16.51 -5.72
CA SER A 465 14.84 -16.10 -4.77
C SER A 465 16.30 -15.84 -5.31
N ASN A 466 17.30 -15.04 -4.77
CA ASN A 466 17.51 -13.77 -3.94
C ASN A 466 19.05 -13.40 -3.62
N VAL A 467 19.43 -12.18 -3.08
CA VAL A 467 20.68 -11.74 -2.26
C VAL A 467 21.96 -11.13 -2.99
N GLU A 468 22.83 -10.15 -2.56
CA GLU A 468 22.88 -8.92 -1.66
C GLU A 468 24.00 -7.81 -2.09
N LEU A 469 24.45 -6.84 -1.24
CA LEU A 469 24.54 -5.34 -1.50
C LEU A 469 25.93 -4.62 -1.53
N GLY A 470 26.19 -3.68 -2.49
CA GLY A 470 27.23 -2.62 -2.36
C GLY A 470 27.44 -1.61 -3.53
N VAL A 471 27.85 -0.35 -3.22
CA VAL A 471 28.45 0.63 -4.18
C VAL A 471 29.97 0.38 -4.27
N ILE A 472 30.60 0.67 -5.43
CA ILE A 472 32.03 0.42 -5.66
C ILE A 472 32.80 1.72 -5.84
N ASP A 473 33.83 1.92 -5.03
CA ASP A 473 34.92 2.87 -5.30
C ASP A 473 35.80 2.28 -6.42
N PRO A 474 36.09 3.00 -7.53
CA PRO A 474 36.91 2.48 -8.62
C PRO A 474 38.31 1.97 -8.20
N SER A 475 38.86 2.46 -7.09
CA SER A 475 40.13 1.97 -6.52
C SER A 475 40.00 0.60 -5.86
N THR A 476 38.82 0.25 -5.33
CA THR A 476 38.55 -1.06 -4.68
C THR A 476 38.17 -2.16 -5.67
N LEU A 477 38.17 -1.88 -6.98
CA LEU A 477 38.05 -2.92 -8.02
C LEU A 477 39.19 -3.96 -7.98
N GLU A 478 40.36 -3.61 -7.43
CA GLU A 478 41.50 -4.53 -7.27
C GLU A 478 41.29 -5.48 -6.08
N GLY A 479 41.12 -6.78 -6.38
CA GLY A 479 40.73 -7.78 -5.37
C GLY A 479 39.21 -7.91 -5.16
N SER A 480 38.40 -7.17 -5.92
CA SER A 480 36.95 -7.38 -5.98
C SER A 480 36.56 -8.59 -6.84
N ASP A 481 35.32 -9.02 -6.70
CA ASP A 481 34.63 -10.02 -7.53
C ASP A 481 34.17 -9.48 -8.90
N ILE A 482 34.44 -8.22 -9.23
CA ILE A 482 33.99 -7.59 -10.49
C ILE A 482 35.00 -7.84 -11.62
N GLU A 483 34.54 -8.53 -12.66
CA GLU A 483 35.32 -8.86 -13.86
C GLU A 483 35.02 -7.91 -15.03
N PHE A 484 33.79 -7.39 -15.12
CA PHE A 484 33.27 -6.64 -16.28
C PHE A 484 32.58 -5.33 -15.91
N ILE A 485 32.76 -4.33 -16.76
CA ILE A 485 32.15 -2.99 -16.66
C ILE A 485 31.25 -2.74 -17.87
N ARG A 486 30.00 -2.33 -17.63
CA ARG A 486 29.00 -1.93 -18.63
C ARG A 486 28.94 -0.41 -18.73
N LEU A 487 29.44 0.15 -19.83
CA LEU A 487 29.26 1.58 -20.13
C LEU A 487 27.85 1.77 -20.68
N GLN A 488 27.04 2.64 -20.08
CA GLN A 488 25.60 2.77 -20.35
C GLN A 488 25.18 4.17 -20.74
N TRP A 489 24.22 4.30 -21.65
CA TRP A 489 23.57 5.58 -21.95
C TRP A 489 22.14 5.37 -22.45
N ILE A 490 21.31 6.40 -22.31
CA ILE A 490 19.98 6.45 -22.91
C ILE A 490 20.01 7.34 -24.16
N ASP A 491 19.36 6.88 -25.23
CA ASP A 491 19.15 7.65 -26.45
C ASP A 491 17.89 8.54 -26.41
N LEU A 492 17.59 9.25 -27.50
CA LEU A 492 16.43 10.14 -27.55
C LEU A 492 15.08 9.40 -27.58
N ALA A 493 15.07 8.08 -27.80
CA ALA A 493 13.89 7.20 -27.76
C ALA A 493 13.71 6.49 -26.38
N ASN A 494 14.46 6.91 -25.35
CA ASN A 494 14.48 6.31 -24.01
C ASN A 494 15.00 4.85 -23.98
N THR A 495 15.69 4.40 -25.03
CA THR A 495 16.31 3.06 -25.04
C THR A 495 17.62 3.08 -24.28
N LEU A 496 17.77 2.23 -23.26
CA LEU A 496 19.05 1.98 -22.60
C LEU A 496 19.97 1.16 -23.51
N ARG A 497 21.15 1.70 -23.81
CA ARG A 497 22.17 1.10 -24.66
C ARG A 497 23.47 0.95 -23.88
N SER A 498 24.26 -0.07 -24.21
CA SER A 498 25.49 -0.35 -23.46
C SER A 498 26.63 -0.92 -24.31
N ARG A 499 27.84 -0.90 -23.73
CA ARG A 499 29.01 -1.68 -24.17
C ARG A 499 29.74 -2.27 -22.94
N THR A 500 29.84 -3.59 -22.89
CA THR A 500 30.57 -4.32 -21.84
C THR A 500 32.05 -4.45 -22.16
N MET A 501 32.93 -4.36 -21.15
CA MET A 501 34.37 -4.57 -21.28
C MET A 501 34.98 -5.16 -20.00
N PRO A 502 36.11 -5.90 -20.06
CA PRO A 502 36.81 -6.36 -18.87
C PRO A 502 37.37 -5.20 -18.03
N VAL A 503 37.42 -5.36 -16.71
CA VAL A 503 38.03 -4.39 -15.76
C VAL A 503 39.50 -4.09 -16.12
N SER A 504 40.22 -5.07 -16.66
CA SER A 504 41.61 -4.92 -17.12
C SER A 504 41.78 -4.00 -18.35
N TYR A 505 40.71 -3.78 -19.12
CA TYR A 505 40.66 -2.76 -20.18
C TYR A 505 40.11 -1.44 -19.65
N PHE A 506 39.08 -1.46 -18.79
CA PHE A 506 38.55 -0.27 -18.13
C PHE A 506 39.63 0.51 -17.36
N LYS A 507 40.50 -0.16 -16.59
CA LYS A 507 41.67 0.46 -15.92
C LYS A 507 42.61 1.18 -16.91
N LYS A 508 42.78 0.65 -18.13
CA LYS A 508 43.59 1.30 -19.19
C LYS A 508 42.89 2.51 -19.80
N LEU A 509 41.55 2.51 -19.88
CA LEU A 509 40.79 3.69 -20.27
C LEU A 509 40.90 4.80 -19.23
N LEU A 510 40.73 4.49 -17.94
CA LEU A 510 40.88 5.47 -16.85
C LEU A 510 42.29 6.09 -16.80
N ALA A 511 43.33 5.32 -17.14
CA ALA A 511 44.71 5.81 -17.24
C ALA A 511 45.01 6.59 -18.55
N SER A 512 44.06 6.71 -19.47
CA SER A 512 44.23 7.45 -20.73
C SER A 512 43.88 8.94 -20.56
N LYS A 513 44.54 9.83 -21.32
CA LYS A 513 44.36 11.30 -21.25
C LYS A 513 42.90 11.79 -21.25
N ARG A 514 41.95 11.04 -21.83
CA ARG A 514 40.54 11.45 -21.98
C ARG A 514 39.50 10.53 -21.36
N GLY A 515 39.87 9.36 -20.83
CA GLY A 515 38.95 8.47 -20.09
C GLY A 515 37.63 8.16 -20.80
N GLY A 516 37.66 7.44 -21.94
CA GLY A 516 36.45 7.18 -22.72
C GLY A 516 36.63 6.36 -24.01
N ILE A 517 35.55 6.24 -24.79
CA ILE A 517 35.48 5.44 -26.03
C ILE A 517 34.80 6.21 -27.18
N ASN A 518 35.09 5.85 -28.44
CA ASN A 518 34.35 6.40 -29.59
C ASN A 518 33.01 5.66 -29.78
N ILE A 519 31.93 6.40 -30.06
CA ILE A 519 30.59 5.88 -30.33
C ILE A 519 30.00 6.62 -31.54
N LEU A 520 29.35 5.91 -32.46
CA LEU A 520 28.72 6.51 -33.65
C LEU A 520 27.60 7.50 -33.25
N ARG A 521 27.61 8.72 -33.81
CA ARG A 521 26.59 9.76 -33.56
C ARG A 521 25.17 9.25 -33.81
N ALA A 522 25.00 8.40 -34.82
CA ALA A 522 23.71 7.79 -35.15
C ALA A 522 23.04 7.08 -33.95
N ILE A 523 23.81 6.57 -32.97
CA ILE A 523 23.29 5.76 -31.86
C ILE A 523 22.25 6.47 -30.97
N LEU A 524 22.25 7.81 -30.97
CA LEU A 524 21.31 8.62 -30.21
C LEU A 524 19.93 8.77 -30.88
N GLY A 525 19.81 8.35 -32.15
CA GLY A 525 18.57 8.45 -32.94
C GLY A 525 18.15 7.16 -33.64
N PHE A 526 18.52 5.99 -33.08
CA PHE A 526 17.95 4.72 -33.52
C PHE A 526 16.58 4.47 -32.88
N VAL A 527 15.68 3.89 -33.67
CA VAL A 527 14.42 3.28 -33.20
C VAL A 527 14.40 1.86 -33.77
N ASN A 528 14.51 0.86 -32.90
CA ASN A 528 14.79 -0.53 -33.29
C ASN A 528 16.01 -0.60 -34.27
N SER A 529 15.79 -1.01 -35.52
CA SER A 529 16.80 -1.09 -36.59
C SER A 529 16.86 0.13 -37.51
N SER A 530 15.91 1.06 -37.38
CA SER A 530 15.82 2.30 -38.17
C SER A 530 16.57 3.46 -37.50
N VAL A 531 16.92 4.48 -38.29
CA VAL A 531 17.59 5.70 -37.83
C VAL A 531 16.79 6.93 -38.26
N ALA A 532 16.61 7.88 -37.34
CA ALA A 532 15.82 9.09 -37.56
C ALA A 532 16.52 10.11 -38.47
N GLU A 533 15.74 11.01 -39.07
CA GLU A 533 16.27 12.07 -39.93
C GLU A 533 17.23 13.00 -39.16
N GLY A 534 18.32 13.43 -39.80
CA GLY A 534 19.40 14.21 -39.18
C GLY A 534 20.48 13.38 -38.46
N PHE A 535 20.34 12.05 -38.39
CA PHE A 535 21.33 11.12 -37.86
C PHE A 535 21.99 10.32 -38.99
N TYR A 536 23.33 10.32 -39.02
CA TYR A 536 24.12 9.69 -40.08
C TYR A 536 25.25 8.83 -39.52
N HIS A 537 25.55 7.70 -40.16
CA HIS A 537 26.59 6.75 -39.74
C HIS A 537 28.03 7.24 -39.94
N THR A 538 28.23 8.40 -40.56
CA THR A 538 29.55 8.94 -40.97
C THR A 538 30.31 9.69 -39.88
N HIS A 539 29.73 9.85 -38.68
CA HIS A 539 30.28 10.66 -37.60
C HIS A 539 30.35 9.89 -36.27
N GLU A 540 31.40 10.15 -35.48
CA GLU A 540 31.59 9.62 -34.14
C GLU A 540 31.61 10.74 -33.10
N TYR A 541 31.00 10.49 -31.95
CA TYR A 541 31.22 11.21 -30.70
C TYR A 541 32.24 10.47 -29.84
N PHE A 542 32.91 11.22 -28.97
CA PHE A 542 33.65 10.65 -27.85
C PHE A 542 32.70 10.50 -26.66
N TYR A 543 32.76 9.37 -25.96
CA TYR A 543 31.96 9.08 -24.78
C TYR A 543 32.88 8.96 -23.58
N ALA A 544 32.91 10.02 -22.76
CA ALA A 544 33.73 10.12 -21.55
C ALA A 544 33.03 9.46 -20.35
N LEU A 545 33.80 8.81 -19.49
CA LEU A 545 33.32 8.01 -18.36
C LEU A 545 32.96 8.89 -17.16
N ASP A 546 31.83 8.63 -16.50
CA ASP A 546 31.47 9.27 -15.22
C ASP A 546 31.61 8.27 -14.06
N VAL A 547 32.83 8.17 -13.52
CA VAL A 547 33.18 7.17 -12.50
C VAL A 547 32.36 7.28 -11.20
N ASN A 548 31.73 8.43 -10.93
CA ASN A 548 30.87 8.64 -9.77
C ASN A 548 29.55 7.84 -9.86
N THR A 549 29.22 7.33 -11.05
CA THR A 549 28.01 6.54 -11.32
C THR A 549 28.24 5.04 -11.29
N LEU A 550 29.44 4.58 -10.90
CA LEU A 550 29.80 3.16 -10.85
C LEU A 550 28.97 2.38 -9.80
N ARG A 551 28.12 1.46 -10.25
CA ARG A 551 27.23 0.64 -9.41
C ARG A 551 27.34 -0.83 -9.76
N ARG A 552 27.10 -1.72 -8.78
CA ARG A 552 26.95 -3.17 -9.05
C ARG A 552 25.73 -3.43 -9.93
N CYS A 553 25.81 -4.49 -10.73
CA CYS A 553 24.71 -5.11 -11.46
C CYS A 553 24.26 -6.38 -10.71
N PRO A 554 23.38 -6.30 -9.70
CA PRO A 554 23.21 -7.42 -8.74
C PRO A 554 22.49 -8.63 -9.35
N TYR A 555 21.77 -8.40 -10.45
CA TYR A 555 21.17 -9.41 -11.32
C TYR A 555 22.20 -10.19 -12.15
N GLU A 556 23.48 -9.79 -12.19
CA GLU A 556 24.52 -10.48 -12.96
C GLU A 556 25.89 -10.41 -12.23
N PRO A 557 26.27 -11.48 -11.49
CA PRO A 557 27.56 -11.53 -10.80
C PRO A 557 28.75 -11.21 -11.71
N GLY A 558 29.79 -10.61 -11.10
CA GLY A 558 30.97 -10.15 -11.83
C GLY A 558 30.78 -8.85 -12.62
N HIS A 559 29.59 -8.24 -12.64
CA HIS A 559 29.31 -7.02 -13.40
C HIS A 559 29.05 -5.78 -12.53
N ALA A 560 29.53 -4.65 -13.04
CA ALA A 560 29.14 -3.31 -12.62
C ALA A 560 28.82 -2.45 -13.86
N SER A 561 28.06 -1.38 -13.70
CA SER A 561 27.73 -0.41 -14.76
C SER A 561 28.07 1.02 -14.37
N LEU A 562 28.21 1.90 -15.37
CA LEU A 562 28.39 3.34 -15.19
C LEU A 562 27.90 4.14 -16.40
N MET A 563 27.46 5.37 -16.13
CA MET A 563 27.04 6.41 -17.08
C MET A 563 28.23 7.32 -17.45
N GLY A 564 27.96 8.36 -18.24
CA GLY A 564 29.00 9.15 -18.89
C GLY A 564 28.46 10.33 -19.68
N TRP A 565 29.27 10.83 -20.61
CA TRP A 565 29.06 12.09 -21.33
C TRP A 565 29.43 11.96 -22.80
N PHE A 566 28.52 12.29 -23.72
CA PHE A 566 28.85 12.44 -25.14
C PHE A 566 29.51 13.82 -25.38
N GLN A 567 30.64 13.83 -26.07
CA GLN A 567 31.50 14.98 -26.36
C GLN A 567 31.90 15.01 -27.85
N GLU A 568 32.19 16.20 -28.39
CA GLU A 568 32.67 16.34 -29.77
C GLU A 568 34.12 15.86 -29.91
N LYS A 569 34.48 15.33 -31.08
CA LYS A 569 35.79 14.72 -31.34
C LYS A 569 36.89 15.75 -31.65
N ALA A 570 37.22 16.60 -30.67
CA ALA A 570 38.24 17.64 -30.77
C ALA A 570 39.68 17.09 -30.86
N PRO A 571 40.66 17.84 -31.43
CA PRO A 571 42.09 17.54 -31.31
C PRO A 571 42.57 17.45 -29.86
N VAL A 572 43.63 16.69 -29.59
CA VAL A 572 44.13 16.36 -28.23
C VAL A 572 44.77 17.56 -27.51
N ASP A 573 45.17 18.61 -28.24
CA ASP A 573 45.92 19.75 -27.70
C ASP A 573 45.11 21.07 -27.79
N SER A 574 43.78 20.98 -27.71
CA SER A 574 42.87 22.13 -27.78
C SER A 574 42.79 22.87 -26.42
N PRO A 575 42.82 24.22 -26.35
CA PRO A 575 42.85 24.98 -25.08
C PRO A 575 41.64 24.81 -24.13
N ASN A 576 40.62 24.03 -24.49
CA ASN A 576 39.38 23.87 -23.72
C ASN A 576 39.41 22.69 -22.73
N GLU A 577 40.53 21.98 -22.53
CA GLU A 577 40.58 20.77 -21.69
C GLU A 577 40.59 21.00 -20.16
N THR A 578 40.39 22.24 -19.67
CA THR A 578 40.47 22.56 -18.22
C THR A 578 39.26 23.30 -17.62
N SER A 579 38.07 23.21 -18.23
CA SER A 579 36.80 23.55 -17.56
C SER A 579 35.77 22.42 -17.74
N GLY A 580 34.99 22.15 -16.68
CA GLY A 580 34.20 20.93 -16.58
C GLY A 580 33.06 20.81 -17.61
N ILE A 581 33.06 19.68 -18.34
CA ILE A 581 31.97 19.16 -19.19
C ILE A 581 31.74 19.93 -20.53
N PRO A 582 32.56 19.67 -21.55
CA PRO A 582 32.29 20.04 -22.95
C PRO A 582 31.41 19.00 -23.66
N GLY A 583 30.15 18.84 -23.20
CA GLY A 583 29.22 17.86 -23.78
C GLY A 583 28.53 18.33 -25.09
N VAL A 584 28.17 17.39 -25.97
CA VAL A 584 27.48 17.70 -27.24
C VAL A 584 26.05 18.18 -27.02
N SER A 585 25.56 19.00 -27.96
CA SER A 585 24.17 19.51 -27.97
C SER A 585 23.12 18.41 -27.90
N LEU A 586 23.36 17.27 -28.56
CA LEU A 586 22.43 16.13 -28.61
C LEU A 586 22.42 15.25 -27.35
N CYS A 587 23.23 15.56 -26.33
CA CYS A 587 23.28 14.73 -25.12
C CYS A 587 22.21 15.16 -24.09
N SER A 588 21.26 14.26 -23.86
CA SER A 588 20.18 14.41 -22.88
C SER A 588 20.70 14.61 -21.45
N ARG A 589 21.64 13.75 -21.01
CA ARG A 589 22.28 13.82 -19.67
C ARG A 589 23.06 15.13 -19.46
N THR A 590 23.83 15.58 -20.45
CA THR A 590 24.47 16.92 -20.45
C THR A 590 23.43 18.04 -20.38
N THR A 591 22.32 17.93 -21.09
CA THR A 591 21.28 18.96 -21.12
C THR A 591 20.58 19.10 -19.77
N LEU A 592 20.26 18.00 -19.07
CA LEU A 592 19.76 18.08 -17.70
C LEU A 592 20.78 18.78 -16.78
N LYS A 593 22.04 18.36 -16.79
CA LYS A 593 23.06 19.01 -15.95
C LYS A 593 23.23 20.49 -16.27
N ARG A 594 23.27 20.88 -17.55
CA ARG A 594 23.34 22.28 -18.00
C ARG A 594 22.19 23.11 -17.46
N VAL A 595 20.96 22.59 -17.48
CA VAL A 595 19.77 23.28 -16.96
C VAL A 595 19.83 23.43 -15.43
N VAL A 596 20.24 22.38 -14.72
CA VAL A 596 20.38 22.39 -13.26
C VAL A 596 21.48 23.35 -12.83
N ASP A 597 22.71 23.19 -13.32
CA ASP A 597 23.87 24.04 -12.99
C ASP A 597 23.55 25.53 -13.24
N ARG A 598 22.86 25.83 -14.35
CA ARG A 598 22.40 27.18 -14.67
C ARG A 598 21.37 27.69 -13.66
N ALA A 599 20.38 26.88 -13.28
CA ALA A 599 19.35 27.28 -12.33
C ALA A 599 19.93 27.52 -10.92
N GLU A 600 20.83 26.66 -10.47
CA GLU A 600 21.52 26.81 -9.19
C GLU A 600 22.41 28.07 -9.16
N ALA A 601 23.11 28.36 -10.27
CA ALA A 601 23.99 29.52 -10.40
C ALA A 601 23.25 30.86 -10.58
N GLU A 602 22.24 30.92 -11.47
CA GLU A 602 21.50 32.16 -11.77
C GLU A 602 20.48 32.54 -10.68
N SER A 603 19.88 31.56 -10.00
CA SER A 603 18.77 31.79 -9.04
C SER A 603 19.08 31.43 -7.58
N HIS A 604 20.30 30.98 -7.26
CA HIS A 604 20.70 30.58 -5.90
C HIS A 604 19.75 29.57 -5.25
N VAL A 605 19.47 28.49 -5.98
CA VAL A 605 18.61 27.39 -5.55
C VAL A 605 19.35 26.05 -5.52
N LYS A 606 18.76 25.08 -4.83
CA LYS A 606 19.05 23.64 -4.92
C LYS A 606 17.77 22.86 -5.16
N PHE A 607 17.90 21.76 -5.89
CA PHE A 607 16.81 20.84 -6.18
C PHE A 607 17.08 19.47 -5.57
N LEU A 608 16.00 18.81 -5.12
CA LEU A 608 16.01 17.38 -4.83
C LEU A 608 14.85 16.72 -5.58
N VAL A 609 15.09 15.52 -6.10
CA VAL A 609 14.16 14.75 -6.94
C VAL A 609 14.16 13.29 -6.46
N GLY A 610 12.98 12.76 -6.16
CA GLY A 610 12.74 11.33 -5.97
C GLY A 610 11.72 10.83 -6.99
N PHE A 611 11.70 9.52 -7.28
CA PHE A 611 10.78 8.93 -8.25
C PHE A 611 9.92 7.83 -7.63
N GLU A 612 8.62 7.88 -7.87
CA GLU A 612 7.70 6.75 -7.72
C GLU A 612 7.58 6.10 -9.09
N SER A 613 8.11 4.88 -9.25
CA SER A 613 8.17 4.16 -10.53
C SER A 613 7.20 2.99 -10.52
N GLU A 614 6.13 3.11 -11.31
CA GLU A 614 5.13 2.08 -11.48
C GLU A 614 5.49 1.19 -12.69
N PHE A 615 5.32 -0.13 -12.56
CA PHE A 615 5.55 -1.12 -13.61
C PHE A 615 4.60 -2.30 -13.45
N VAL A 616 4.50 -3.15 -14.46
CA VAL A 616 3.73 -4.40 -14.41
C VAL A 616 4.65 -5.59 -14.68
N LEU A 617 4.39 -6.70 -13.98
CA LEU A 617 5.01 -7.99 -14.27
C LEU A 617 4.13 -8.82 -15.21
N LEU A 618 4.75 -9.46 -16.19
CA LEU A 618 4.16 -10.24 -17.27
C LEU A 618 4.80 -11.63 -17.34
N LYS A 619 4.10 -12.64 -17.86
CA LYS A 619 4.71 -13.92 -18.22
C LYS A 619 5.59 -13.75 -19.46
N SER A 620 6.71 -14.48 -19.54
CA SER A 620 7.59 -14.50 -20.72
C SER A 620 7.09 -15.45 -21.84
N THR A 621 5.82 -15.84 -21.82
CA THR A 621 5.17 -16.72 -22.80
C THR A 621 3.95 -16.03 -23.39
N GLU A 622 3.69 -16.19 -24.69
CA GLU A 622 2.43 -15.77 -25.29
C GLU A 622 1.26 -16.68 -24.85
N PRO A 623 0.03 -16.16 -24.68
CA PRO A 623 -0.35 -14.75 -24.78
C PRO A 623 0.22 -13.92 -23.62
N VAL A 624 0.45 -12.62 -23.87
CA VAL A 624 0.88 -11.66 -22.84
C VAL A 624 -0.11 -11.64 -21.65
N GLU A 625 0.26 -12.32 -20.57
CA GLU A 625 -0.53 -12.44 -19.34
C GLU A 625 0.13 -11.71 -18.17
N VAL A 626 -0.68 -10.97 -17.41
CA VAL A 626 -0.26 -10.21 -16.24
C VAL A 626 -0.03 -11.11 -15.02
N VAL A 627 1.06 -10.86 -14.28
CA VAL A 627 1.52 -11.66 -13.14
C VAL A 627 1.17 -10.96 -11.84
N GLY A 628 -0.02 -11.28 -11.34
CA GLY A 628 -0.59 -10.73 -10.12
C GLY A 628 -2.05 -10.37 -10.33
N THR A 629 -2.92 -10.77 -9.41
CA THR A 629 -4.39 -10.68 -9.58
C THR A 629 -5.06 -9.65 -8.68
N PHE A 630 -4.27 -8.87 -7.94
CA PHE A 630 -4.76 -8.01 -6.87
C PHE A 630 -4.29 -6.57 -7.02
N ALA A 631 -5.22 -5.66 -6.75
CA ALA A 631 -5.07 -4.22 -6.75
C ALA A 631 -4.64 -3.67 -5.37
N CYS A 632 -4.12 -2.44 -5.39
CA CYS A 632 -4.08 -1.45 -4.32
C CYS A 632 -3.55 -1.95 -2.95
N SER A 633 -2.24 -2.24 -2.90
CA SER A 633 -1.44 -2.44 -1.68
C SER A 633 -1.99 -3.47 -0.67
N THR A 634 -2.75 -4.47 -1.16
CA THR A 634 -3.32 -5.54 -0.35
C THR A 634 -2.28 -6.58 0.05
N SER A 635 -2.42 -7.20 1.24
CA SER A 635 -1.52 -8.30 1.65
C SER A 635 -1.57 -9.47 0.68
N SER A 636 -2.73 -9.67 0.04
CA SER A 636 -2.95 -10.69 -0.98
C SER A 636 -2.15 -10.45 -2.28
N ALA A 637 -1.81 -9.19 -2.61
CA ALA A 637 -0.93 -8.85 -3.74
C ALA A 637 0.56 -9.17 -3.47
N LEU A 638 0.95 -9.27 -2.20
CA LEU A 638 2.33 -9.49 -1.74
C LEU A 638 2.44 -10.66 -0.74
N ARG A 639 1.77 -11.78 -1.07
CA ARG A 639 1.83 -13.02 -0.29
C ARG A 639 3.23 -13.65 -0.35
N PRO A 640 3.78 -14.10 0.79
CA PRO A 640 4.92 -15.01 0.83
C PRO A 640 4.56 -16.25 0.03
N GLY A 641 5.26 -16.44 -1.08
CA GLY A 641 4.82 -17.40 -2.09
C GLY A 641 4.69 -16.82 -3.49
N ALA A 642 4.08 -15.65 -3.69
CA ALA A 642 3.57 -15.22 -5.00
C ALA A 642 4.66 -14.70 -5.96
N PRO A 643 4.69 -15.05 -7.26
CA PRO A 643 5.87 -14.85 -8.10
C PRO A 643 6.21 -13.36 -8.21
N ALA A 644 5.18 -12.51 -8.25
CA ALA A 644 5.33 -11.08 -8.10
C ALA A 644 5.99 -10.68 -6.77
N THR A 645 5.44 -11.00 -5.58
CA THR A 645 6.08 -10.75 -4.27
C THR A 645 7.55 -11.15 -4.25
N LYS A 646 7.82 -12.28 -4.87
CA LYS A 646 9.06 -13.02 -4.83
C LYS A 646 10.10 -12.39 -5.76
N VAL A 647 9.70 -11.96 -6.97
CA VAL A 647 10.46 -11.07 -7.87
C VAL A 647 10.66 -9.69 -7.24
N LEU A 648 9.64 -9.13 -6.59
CA LEU A 648 9.65 -7.79 -5.99
C LEU A 648 10.54 -7.71 -4.75
N ASN A 649 10.56 -8.74 -3.91
CA ASN A 649 11.52 -8.83 -2.81
C ASN A 649 12.95 -8.89 -3.37
N ALA A 650 13.18 -9.59 -4.49
CA ALA A 650 14.48 -9.61 -5.17
C ALA A 650 14.83 -8.26 -5.85
N ILE A 651 13.86 -7.55 -6.46
CA ILE A 651 14.03 -6.21 -7.03
C ILE A 651 14.34 -5.21 -5.91
N ALA A 652 13.53 -5.18 -4.86
CA ALA A 652 13.71 -4.30 -3.70
C ALA A 652 15.10 -4.52 -3.06
N LYS A 653 15.56 -5.77 -3.05
CA LYS A 653 16.94 -6.10 -2.71
C LYS A 653 17.91 -5.55 -3.76
N ALA A 654 17.87 -5.95 -5.03
CA ALA A 654 18.78 -5.48 -6.08
C ALA A 654 18.89 -3.93 -6.19
N VAL A 655 17.80 -3.19 -6.00
CA VAL A 655 17.81 -1.71 -5.94
C VAL A 655 18.65 -1.22 -4.76
N LYS A 656 18.38 -1.71 -3.55
CA LYS A 656 19.21 -1.50 -2.35
C LYS A 656 20.68 -1.90 -2.65
N GLU A 657 20.89 -3.01 -3.35
CA GLU A 657 22.20 -3.62 -3.65
C GLU A 657 23.07 -2.81 -4.61
N SER A 658 22.47 -2.04 -5.50
CA SER A 658 23.18 -1.03 -6.31
C SER A 658 23.53 0.26 -5.56
N GLY A 659 23.16 0.35 -4.27
CA GLY A 659 23.32 1.54 -3.44
C GLY A 659 22.39 2.68 -3.81
N ILE A 660 21.15 2.36 -4.16
CA ILE A 660 20.06 3.32 -4.32
C ILE A 660 19.19 3.24 -3.06
N GLU A 661 18.81 4.39 -2.49
CA GLU A 661 17.87 4.40 -1.37
C GLU A 661 16.48 3.97 -1.88
N LEU A 662 16.02 2.81 -1.42
CA LEU A 662 14.62 2.38 -1.53
C LEU A 662 13.87 2.86 -0.27
N GLN A 663 12.83 3.67 -0.45
CA GLN A 663 11.98 4.10 0.67
C GLN A 663 10.86 3.09 0.92
N VAL A 664 10.10 2.76 -0.14
CA VAL A 664 8.89 1.94 -0.09
C VAL A 664 8.76 1.11 -1.37
N TYR A 665 8.14 -0.07 -1.28
CA TYR A 665 7.55 -0.79 -2.41
C TYR A 665 6.20 -1.43 -2.05
N HIS A 666 5.30 -1.56 -3.02
CA HIS A 666 4.01 -2.24 -2.88
C HIS A 666 3.36 -2.64 -4.21
N GLY A 667 2.27 -3.42 -4.14
CA GLY A 667 1.28 -3.52 -5.22
C GLY A 667 0.52 -2.21 -5.38
N GLU A 668 0.28 -1.81 -6.63
CA GLU A 668 -0.34 -0.55 -7.01
C GLU A 668 -1.76 -0.77 -7.57
N ALA A 669 -2.38 0.25 -8.15
CA ALA A 669 -3.80 0.26 -8.49
C ALA A 669 -4.26 -0.95 -9.34
N ALA A 670 -3.66 -1.26 -10.48
CA ALA A 670 -4.08 -2.40 -11.30
C ALA A 670 -3.54 -3.76 -10.79
N PRO A 671 -4.25 -4.88 -11.05
CA PRO A 671 -3.71 -6.22 -10.87
C PRO A 671 -2.33 -6.38 -11.52
N GLY A 672 -1.35 -6.87 -10.77
CA GLY A 672 0.02 -7.10 -11.27
C GLY A 672 0.83 -5.83 -11.53
N GLN A 673 0.30 -4.65 -11.18
CA GLN A 673 1.03 -3.37 -11.14
C GLN A 673 1.71 -3.22 -9.78
N TYR A 674 2.92 -2.68 -9.80
CA TYR A 674 3.80 -2.54 -8.64
C TYR A 674 4.54 -1.21 -8.69
N GLU A 675 4.73 -0.60 -7.51
CA GLU A 675 5.45 0.66 -7.35
C GLU A 675 6.75 0.44 -6.56
N VAL A 676 7.83 1.08 -7.03
CA VAL A 676 9.12 1.21 -6.34
C VAL A 676 9.45 2.69 -6.16
N VAL A 677 9.70 3.11 -4.91
CA VAL A 677 9.91 4.52 -4.54
C VAL A 677 11.37 4.76 -4.14
N THR A 678 12.08 5.59 -4.90
CA THR A 678 13.48 5.94 -4.64
C THR A 678 13.64 7.19 -3.78
N GLY A 679 14.70 7.22 -2.97
CA GLY A 679 15.05 8.36 -2.12
C GLY A 679 15.44 9.61 -2.91
N PRO A 680 15.24 10.81 -2.35
CA PRO A 680 15.52 12.07 -3.03
C PRO A 680 17.03 12.31 -3.20
N LEU A 681 17.44 12.55 -4.45
CA LEU A 681 18.80 12.89 -4.86
C LEU A 681 18.82 14.22 -5.63
N PRO A 682 19.97 14.86 -5.88
CA PRO A 682 20.02 15.96 -6.85
C PRO A 682 19.62 15.47 -8.25
N PRO A 683 19.14 16.35 -9.15
CA PRO A 683 18.32 15.91 -10.29
C PRO A 683 18.99 14.97 -11.28
N LEU A 684 20.31 15.08 -11.48
CA LEU A 684 21.07 14.23 -12.38
C LEU A 684 21.20 12.82 -11.81
N GLU A 685 21.66 12.74 -10.56
CA GLU A 685 21.87 11.51 -9.79
C GLU A 685 20.55 10.77 -9.52
N ALA A 686 19.44 11.51 -9.38
CA ALA A 686 18.09 10.97 -9.31
C ALA A 686 17.69 10.24 -10.60
N VAL A 687 18.02 10.80 -11.76
CA VAL A 687 17.76 10.16 -13.06
C VAL A 687 18.72 9.00 -13.31
N ASP A 688 20.02 9.14 -13.01
CA ASP A 688 20.97 8.03 -13.10
C ASP A 688 20.49 6.83 -12.24
N ALA A 689 19.99 7.09 -11.03
CA ALA A 689 19.40 6.08 -10.15
C ALA A 689 18.09 5.49 -10.70
N LEU A 690 17.19 6.30 -11.28
CA LEU A 690 15.98 5.82 -11.94
C LEU A 690 16.31 4.84 -13.08
N VAL A 691 17.29 5.17 -13.92
CA VAL A 691 17.70 4.32 -15.06
C VAL A 691 18.24 2.98 -14.58
N HIS A 692 19.12 2.98 -13.56
CA HIS A 692 19.65 1.75 -12.98
C HIS A 692 18.57 0.92 -12.26
N THR A 693 17.61 1.59 -11.62
CA THR A 693 16.43 0.96 -11.00
C THR A 693 15.55 0.26 -12.05
N ARG A 694 15.30 0.89 -13.20
CA ARG A 694 14.58 0.27 -14.33
C ARG A 694 15.32 -0.94 -14.89
N GLU A 695 16.64 -0.85 -15.09
CA GLU A 695 17.46 -2.00 -15.54
C GLU A 695 17.40 -3.17 -14.54
N ILE A 696 17.46 -2.89 -13.24
CA ILE A 696 17.30 -3.90 -12.19
C ILE A 696 15.92 -4.57 -12.27
N ILE A 697 14.85 -3.80 -12.44
CA ILE A 697 13.48 -4.31 -12.56
C ILE A 697 13.35 -5.27 -13.75
N TYR A 698 13.85 -4.88 -14.93
CA TYR A 698 13.86 -5.73 -16.13
C TYR A 698 14.65 -7.02 -15.94
N ASN A 699 15.92 -6.93 -15.55
CA ASN A 699 16.80 -8.11 -15.48
C ASN A 699 16.41 -9.05 -14.32
N THR A 700 15.97 -8.51 -13.17
CA THR A 700 15.52 -9.33 -12.05
C THR A 700 14.22 -10.06 -12.38
N ALA A 701 13.30 -9.46 -13.14
CA ALA A 701 12.12 -10.17 -13.65
C ALA A 701 12.53 -11.33 -14.60
N ALA A 702 13.48 -11.08 -15.51
CA ALA A 702 13.98 -12.09 -16.45
C ALA A 702 14.61 -13.32 -15.75
N LEU A 703 15.35 -13.11 -14.64
CA LEU A 703 15.89 -14.21 -13.81
C LEU A 703 14.81 -15.15 -13.25
N TYR A 704 13.56 -14.70 -13.13
CA TYR A 704 12.43 -15.51 -12.69
C TYR A 704 11.51 -15.96 -13.84
N SER A 705 11.99 -15.91 -15.09
CA SER A 705 11.21 -16.22 -16.30
C SER A 705 9.95 -15.35 -16.46
N LEU A 706 10.01 -14.11 -15.97
CA LEU A 706 9.01 -13.05 -16.19
C LEU A 706 9.58 -11.93 -17.07
N ARG A 707 8.69 -11.09 -17.60
CA ARG A 707 9.01 -9.79 -18.21
C ARG A 707 8.48 -8.69 -17.28
N ALA A 708 9.23 -7.60 -17.13
CA ALA A 708 8.69 -6.36 -16.57
C ALA A 708 8.41 -5.37 -17.70
N THR A 709 7.45 -4.46 -17.52
CA THR A 709 7.24 -3.35 -18.47
C THR A 709 6.76 -2.08 -17.76
N PHE A 710 7.17 -0.92 -18.30
CA PHE A 710 6.79 0.42 -17.84
C PHE A 710 5.90 1.15 -18.86
N VAL A 711 5.30 0.42 -19.80
CA VAL A 711 4.44 0.95 -20.86
C VAL A 711 3.17 1.59 -20.26
N PRO A 712 2.66 2.72 -20.78
CA PRO A 712 1.74 3.57 -20.04
C PRO A 712 0.38 2.95 -19.73
N ARG A 713 -0.02 1.88 -20.45
CA ARG A 713 -1.20 1.02 -20.22
C ARG A 713 -0.90 -0.39 -20.74
N ILE A 714 -1.67 -1.39 -20.33
CA ILE A 714 -1.54 -2.79 -20.84
C ILE A 714 -2.85 -3.34 -21.42
N SER A 715 -3.98 -2.72 -21.11
CA SER A 715 -5.17 -2.78 -21.96
C SER A 715 -5.91 -1.45 -21.91
N MET A 716 -6.84 -1.23 -22.84
CA MET A 716 -7.76 -0.08 -22.77
C MET A 716 -8.69 -0.12 -21.54
N GLN A 717 -8.66 -1.20 -20.75
CA GLN A 717 -9.39 -1.37 -19.49
C GLN A 717 -8.47 -1.26 -18.26
N SER A 718 -7.14 -1.31 -18.41
CA SER A 718 -6.21 -1.19 -17.28
C SER A 718 -6.07 0.25 -16.83
N ILE A 719 -5.84 0.47 -15.54
CA ILE A 719 -5.21 1.70 -15.06
C ILE A 719 -3.80 1.77 -15.67
N GLY A 720 -3.30 2.98 -15.91
CA GLY A 720 -1.99 3.18 -16.52
C GLY A 720 -0.83 3.17 -15.52
N THR A 721 0.40 3.08 -16.03
CA THR A 721 1.63 3.18 -15.23
C THR A 721 2.22 4.60 -15.27
N ALA A 722 2.89 5.02 -14.20
CA ALA A 722 3.55 6.32 -14.06
C ALA A 722 5.05 6.23 -13.76
N ALA A 723 5.71 7.38 -13.93
CA ALA A 723 7.02 7.67 -13.35
C ALA A 723 6.96 9.02 -12.63
N HIS A 724 6.17 9.13 -11.56
CA HIS A 724 5.92 10.41 -10.87
C HIS A 724 7.24 10.98 -10.33
N ALA A 725 7.55 12.22 -10.71
CA ALA A 725 8.73 12.93 -10.21
C ALA A 725 8.35 13.86 -9.04
N HIS A 726 8.93 13.61 -7.87
CA HIS A 726 8.74 14.42 -6.66
C HIS A 726 9.88 15.42 -6.51
N ILE A 727 9.62 16.69 -6.83
CA ILE A 727 10.63 17.76 -6.87
C ILE A 727 10.43 18.72 -5.69
N SER A 728 11.50 19.01 -4.96
CA SER A 728 11.58 20.18 -4.08
C SER A 728 12.62 21.17 -4.59
N VAL A 729 12.33 22.47 -4.39
CA VAL A 729 13.24 23.58 -4.68
C VAL A 729 13.45 24.38 -3.39
N HIS A 730 14.71 24.73 -3.11
CA HIS A 730 15.15 25.39 -1.90
C HIS A 730 16.09 26.54 -2.26
N SER A 731 16.03 27.68 -1.57
CA SER A 731 17.08 28.70 -1.71
C SER A 731 18.34 28.30 -0.95
N THR A 732 19.50 28.66 -1.48
CA THR A 732 20.80 28.55 -0.78
C THR A 732 21.20 29.84 -0.06
N LEU A 733 20.37 30.89 -0.11
CA LEU A 733 20.67 32.17 0.53
C LEU A 733 20.65 32.03 2.06
N GLN A 734 21.72 32.51 2.70
CA GLN A 734 21.94 32.31 4.14
C GLN A 734 20.83 32.98 4.98
N GLY A 735 20.23 32.21 5.88
CA GLY A 735 19.11 32.66 6.72
C GLY A 735 17.71 32.41 6.13
N VAL A 736 17.58 31.99 4.86
CA VAL A 736 16.29 31.61 4.27
C VAL A 736 15.90 30.20 4.75
N THR A 737 15.09 30.13 5.80
CA THR A 737 14.45 28.88 6.24
C THR A 737 13.11 28.68 5.53
N ARG A 738 12.72 27.42 5.32
CA ARG A 738 11.46 27.08 4.65
C ARG A 738 10.29 27.24 5.63
N GLY A 739 9.28 28.01 5.24
CA GLY A 739 8.06 28.22 6.02
C GLY A 739 7.02 27.11 5.82
N THR A 740 5.97 27.13 6.65
CA THR A 740 4.80 26.23 6.52
C THR A 740 4.01 26.50 5.24
N SER A 741 4.04 27.71 4.69
CA SER A 741 3.51 28.03 3.36
C SER A 741 4.60 28.01 2.27
N MET A 742 4.18 27.97 1.00
CA MET A 742 5.11 28.11 -0.14
C MET A 742 5.82 29.46 -0.11
N SER A 743 7.15 29.43 -0.26
CA SER A 743 7.99 30.59 -0.54
C SER A 743 7.73 31.16 -1.94
N ASP A 744 8.14 32.40 -2.20
CA ASP A 744 7.92 33.03 -3.51
C ASP A 744 8.74 32.37 -4.64
N ILE A 745 9.87 31.73 -4.31
CA ILE A 745 10.63 30.86 -5.22
C ILE A 745 9.81 29.62 -5.61
N GLU A 746 9.16 28.96 -4.64
CA GLU A 746 8.27 27.81 -4.92
C GLU A 746 7.05 28.24 -5.76
N LYS A 747 6.46 29.42 -5.49
CA LYS A 747 5.35 29.99 -6.29
C LYS A 747 5.79 30.30 -7.72
N SER A 748 6.94 30.96 -7.89
CA SER A 748 7.44 31.37 -9.21
C SER A 748 7.89 30.18 -10.05
N PHE A 749 8.47 29.15 -9.41
CA PHE A 749 8.74 27.85 -10.05
C PHE A 749 7.46 27.19 -10.55
N LEU A 750 6.42 27.14 -9.71
CA LEU A 750 5.11 26.60 -10.08
C LEU A 750 4.40 27.44 -11.15
N ALA A 751 4.55 28.77 -11.14
CA ALA A 751 4.02 29.65 -12.17
C ALA A 751 4.70 29.42 -13.54
N GLY A 752 6.01 29.19 -13.54
CA GLY A 752 6.77 28.76 -14.72
C GLY A 752 6.25 27.43 -15.29
N LEU A 753 5.98 26.45 -14.41
CA LEU A 753 5.35 25.18 -14.80
C LEU A 753 3.94 25.41 -15.38
N MET A 754 3.05 26.15 -14.70
CA MET A 754 1.69 26.43 -15.18
C MET A 754 1.68 27.11 -16.56
N LYS A 755 2.59 28.06 -16.79
CA LYS A 755 2.72 28.80 -18.07
C LYS A 755 3.08 27.90 -19.25
N HIS A 756 3.92 26.88 -19.03
CA HIS A 756 4.47 26.00 -20.08
C HIS A 756 3.92 24.56 -20.05
N LEU A 757 2.95 24.26 -19.17
CA LEU A 757 2.43 22.91 -18.97
C LEU A 757 1.83 22.26 -20.24
N PRO A 758 1.17 22.99 -21.17
CA PRO A 758 0.70 22.39 -22.43
C PRO A 758 1.81 21.88 -23.35
N SER A 759 3.06 22.33 -23.17
CA SER A 759 4.21 21.97 -24.00
C SER A 759 5.00 20.78 -23.44
N LEU A 760 5.04 20.62 -22.10
CA LEU A 760 5.83 19.58 -21.43
C LEU A 760 5.45 18.13 -21.79
N PRO A 761 4.16 17.77 -22.04
CA PRO A 761 3.75 16.45 -22.52
C PRO A 761 4.53 15.91 -23.73
N ALA A 762 5.05 16.76 -24.62
CA ALA A 762 5.90 16.29 -25.71
C ALA A 762 7.21 15.62 -25.25
N LEU A 763 7.66 15.89 -24.01
CA LEU A 763 8.85 15.31 -23.37
C LEU A 763 8.49 14.21 -22.35
N THR A 764 7.29 14.27 -21.75
CA THR A 764 6.89 13.43 -20.60
C THR A 764 5.85 12.35 -20.95
N LEU A 765 5.22 12.46 -22.13
CA LEU A 765 4.22 11.56 -22.71
C LEU A 765 4.55 11.36 -24.21
N PRO A 766 5.61 10.60 -24.56
CA PRO A 766 6.23 10.67 -25.89
C PRO A 766 5.46 9.94 -27.00
N THR A 767 4.43 9.15 -26.72
CA THR A 767 3.69 8.34 -27.72
C THR A 767 2.18 8.61 -27.67
N SER A 768 1.42 8.24 -28.69
CA SER A 768 -0.06 8.26 -28.61
C SER A 768 -0.62 7.45 -27.43
N ALA A 769 -0.02 6.28 -27.13
CA ALA A 769 -0.38 5.46 -25.97
C ALA A 769 -0.14 6.18 -24.63
N SER A 770 0.81 7.12 -24.57
CA SER A 770 1.04 7.99 -23.40
C SER A 770 -0.15 8.91 -23.10
N TYR A 771 -0.82 9.44 -24.13
CA TYR A 771 -1.99 10.31 -23.93
C TYR A 771 -3.21 9.51 -23.45
N ALA A 772 -3.34 8.25 -23.84
CA ALA A 772 -4.40 7.36 -23.34
C ALA A 772 -4.32 7.07 -21.82
N ARG A 773 -3.18 7.37 -21.17
CA ARG A 773 -3.01 7.30 -19.70
C ARG A 773 -3.60 8.52 -18.98
N VAL A 774 -3.48 9.72 -19.55
CA VAL A 774 -3.88 10.98 -18.88
C VAL A 774 -5.32 11.34 -19.22
N GLY A 775 -6.21 11.18 -18.23
CA GLY A 775 -7.63 11.41 -18.41
C GLY A 775 -8.30 11.84 -17.12
N ASP A 776 -9.48 12.45 -17.26
CA ASP A 776 -10.29 12.92 -16.14
C ASP A 776 -10.89 11.72 -15.38
N GLY A 777 -10.79 11.71 -14.05
CA GLY A 777 -11.30 10.64 -13.19
C GLY A 777 -10.43 9.38 -13.11
N LEU A 778 -9.22 9.40 -13.68
CA LEU A 778 -8.28 8.27 -13.69
C LEU A 778 -7.16 8.36 -12.64
N LEU A 779 -7.18 9.39 -11.76
CA LEU A 779 -6.13 9.73 -10.79
C LEU A 779 -4.74 9.94 -11.41
N SER A 780 -4.65 10.12 -12.73
CA SER A 780 -3.40 10.10 -13.51
C SER A 780 -2.87 11.49 -13.90
N GLY A 781 -3.56 12.55 -13.49
CA GLY A 781 -3.17 13.95 -13.71
C GLY A 781 -4.16 14.82 -14.51
N GLY A 782 -5.27 14.25 -14.99
CA GLY A 782 -6.38 15.01 -15.60
C GLY A 782 -6.06 15.73 -16.91
N THR A 783 -7.06 16.43 -17.46
CA THR A 783 -6.97 17.11 -18.78
C THR A 783 -6.88 18.65 -18.73
N TYR A 784 -6.57 19.24 -17.58
CA TYR A 784 -6.57 20.69 -17.35
C TYR A 784 -5.24 21.22 -16.82
N VAL A 785 -4.86 22.45 -17.21
CA VAL A 785 -3.68 23.13 -16.64
C VAL A 785 -4.03 23.65 -15.25
N CYS A 786 -3.74 22.85 -14.24
CA CYS A 786 -3.95 23.22 -12.84
C CYS A 786 -2.91 22.60 -11.89
N TRP A 787 -2.94 23.04 -10.64
CA TRP A 787 -2.22 22.43 -9.53
C TRP A 787 -3.14 22.37 -8.32
N GLY A 788 -2.85 21.50 -7.34
CA GLY A 788 -3.60 21.50 -6.08
C GLY A 788 -2.86 20.86 -4.92
N LYS A 789 -3.10 21.37 -3.70
CA LYS A 789 -2.69 20.70 -2.45
C LYS A 789 -3.35 19.33 -2.36
N GLU A 790 -2.54 18.27 -2.20
CA GLU A 790 -3.00 16.89 -1.98
C GLU A 790 -3.99 16.32 -3.03
N ASN A 791 -4.18 17.00 -4.17
CA ASN A 791 -5.09 16.60 -5.24
C ASN A 791 -4.38 15.67 -6.25
N ARG A 792 -4.85 14.42 -6.39
CA ARG A 792 -4.30 13.41 -7.33
C ARG A 792 -4.87 13.50 -8.76
N GLU A 793 -5.94 14.27 -8.98
CA GLU A 793 -6.48 14.59 -10.31
C GLU A 793 -5.77 15.78 -10.98
N ALA A 794 -5.05 16.61 -10.23
CA ALA A 794 -4.25 17.70 -10.81
C ALA A 794 -2.93 17.15 -11.41
N PRO A 795 -2.45 17.69 -12.54
CA PRO A 795 -1.19 17.24 -13.14
C PRO A 795 0.02 17.59 -12.26
N ILE A 796 -0.08 18.65 -11.45
CA ILE A 796 0.94 19.02 -10.46
C ILE A 796 0.30 19.03 -9.07
N ARG A 797 0.75 18.11 -8.20
CA ARG A 797 0.24 17.94 -6.84
C ARG A 797 1.22 18.52 -5.82
N LEU A 798 0.77 19.45 -4.99
CA LEU A 798 1.57 19.90 -3.84
C LEU A 798 1.34 18.95 -2.66
N THR A 799 2.32 18.09 -2.40
CA THR A 799 2.28 17.13 -1.29
C THR A 799 2.86 17.74 -0.02
N ASN A 800 2.32 17.34 1.13
CA ASN A 800 2.70 17.76 2.49
C ASN A 800 2.81 19.30 2.64
N PRO A 801 1.80 20.08 2.19
CA PRO A 801 1.93 21.54 2.01
C PRO A 801 2.40 22.27 3.27
N ASP A 802 1.86 21.90 4.43
CA ASP A 802 2.13 22.57 5.71
C ASP A 802 3.45 22.14 6.38
N SER A 803 4.18 21.17 5.79
CA SER A 803 5.41 20.59 6.34
C SER A 803 6.66 21.13 5.64
N PRO A 804 7.45 22.03 6.26
CA PRO A 804 8.63 22.60 5.62
C PRO A 804 9.69 21.57 5.21
N SER A 805 9.82 20.49 5.99
CA SER A 805 10.81 19.43 5.81
C SER A 805 10.42 18.38 4.76
N SER A 806 9.13 18.26 4.39
CA SER A 806 8.67 17.20 3.47
C SER A 806 7.76 17.66 2.32
N ARG A 807 7.40 18.95 2.27
CA ARG A 807 6.67 19.56 1.13
C ARG A 807 7.44 19.37 -0.18
N ARG A 808 6.76 18.93 -1.23
CA ARG A 808 7.33 18.77 -2.59
C ARG A 808 6.23 18.75 -3.66
N LEU A 809 6.58 19.21 -4.86
CA LEU A 809 5.72 19.20 -6.04
C LEU A 809 5.89 17.85 -6.75
N GLU A 810 4.80 17.12 -6.88
CA GLU A 810 4.74 15.87 -7.65
C GLU A 810 4.21 16.14 -9.05
N MET A 811 4.92 15.65 -10.06
CA MET A 811 4.57 15.75 -11.47
C MET A 811 3.88 14.45 -11.92
N ARG A 812 2.54 14.48 -12.07
CA ARG A 812 1.72 13.28 -12.37
C ARG A 812 1.64 12.94 -13.86
N PHE A 813 2.03 13.88 -14.74
CA PHE A 813 1.95 13.80 -16.20
C PHE A 813 3.21 13.17 -16.85
N ILE A 814 3.86 12.22 -16.17
CA ILE A 814 5.07 11.53 -16.65
C ILE A 814 4.82 10.01 -16.66
N ASP A 815 5.16 9.34 -17.76
CA ASP A 815 5.09 7.88 -17.89
C ASP A 815 6.48 7.19 -17.95
N GLY A 816 6.48 5.86 -18.03
CA GLY A 816 7.70 5.06 -18.09
C GLY A 816 8.52 5.18 -19.38
N THR A 817 7.87 5.51 -20.51
CA THR A 817 8.47 5.60 -21.85
C THR A 817 9.16 6.93 -22.11
N ALA A 818 8.83 7.99 -21.34
CA ALA A 818 9.50 9.28 -21.39
C ALA A 818 11.02 9.20 -21.13
N ASN A 819 11.82 9.94 -21.91
CA ASN A 819 13.25 10.11 -21.64
C ASN A 819 13.41 10.97 -20.37
N PRO A 820 13.89 10.41 -19.24
CA PRO A 820 13.80 11.08 -17.95
C PRO A 820 14.72 12.30 -17.84
N TYR A 821 15.84 12.33 -18.56
CA TYR A 821 16.73 13.50 -18.59
C TYR A 821 16.08 14.68 -19.33
N LEU A 822 15.42 14.43 -20.46
CA LEU A 822 14.75 15.49 -21.23
C LEU A 822 13.47 15.98 -20.54
N ALA A 823 12.67 15.06 -20.00
CA ALA A 823 11.50 15.38 -19.18
C ALA A 823 11.88 16.30 -18.02
N LEU A 824 12.88 15.93 -17.22
CA LEU A 824 13.31 16.70 -16.05
C LEU A 824 14.02 18.00 -16.44
N ALA A 825 14.75 18.04 -17.55
CA ALA A 825 15.34 19.27 -18.09
C ALA A 825 14.28 20.29 -18.53
N GLY A 826 13.19 19.82 -19.17
CA GLY A 826 12.05 20.68 -19.50
C GLY A 826 11.37 21.24 -18.24
N ILE A 827 11.02 20.36 -17.29
CA ILE A 827 10.34 20.70 -16.04
C ILE A 827 11.18 21.69 -15.19
N ILE A 828 12.44 21.38 -14.89
CA ILE A 828 13.32 22.28 -14.11
C ILE A 828 13.61 23.56 -14.91
N GLY A 829 13.75 23.47 -16.23
CA GLY A 829 14.03 24.61 -17.10
C GLY A 829 12.92 25.67 -17.09
N VAL A 830 11.66 25.28 -17.30
CA VAL A 830 10.54 26.24 -17.32
C VAL A 830 10.19 26.73 -15.92
N GLY A 831 10.37 25.90 -14.89
CA GLY A 831 10.27 26.34 -13.50
C GLY A 831 11.36 27.36 -13.13
N HIS A 832 12.61 27.13 -13.56
CA HIS A 832 13.68 28.13 -13.42
C HIS A 832 13.39 29.41 -14.21
N ALA A 833 12.86 29.31 -15.44
CA ALA A 833 12.40 30.47 -16.19
C ALA A 833 11.34 31.27 -15.43
N GLY A 834 10.43 30.58 -14.72
CA GLY A 834 9.45 31.20 -13.82
C GLY A 834 10.08 31.96 -12.65
N ILE A 835 11.09 31.40 -11.98
CA ILE A 835 11.88 32.10 -10.94
C ILE A 835 12.60 33.31 -11.54
N ARG A 836 13.33 33.12 -12.65
CA ARG A 836 14.10 34.15 -13.37
C ARG A 836 13.25 35.32 -13.87
N GLN A 837 11.98 35.05 -14.20
CA GLN A 837 10.99 36.06 -14.62
C GLN A 837 10.14 36.59 -13.45
N ASN A 838 10.34 36.10 -12.23
CA ASN A 838 9.54 36.39 -11.03
C ASN A 838 8.02 36.28 -11.30
N LEU A 839 7.59 35.19 -11.94
CA LEU A 839 6.21 35.01 -12.38
C LEU A 839 5.26 34.85 -11.19
N ALA A 840 4.19 35.65 -11.19
CA ALA A 840 3.09 35.46 -10.26
C ALA A 840 2.31 34.17 -10.58
N LEU A 841 2.02 33.38 -9.55
CA LEU A 841 1.17 32.19 -9.67
C LEU A 841 -0.30 32.63 -9.76
N THR A 842 -0.82 32.74 -10.98
CA THR A 842 -2.19 33.21 -11.27
C THR A 842 -3.25 32.11 -11.18
N VAL A 843 -2.89 30.86 -11.44
CA VAL A 843 -3.76 29.70 -11.22
C VAL A 843 -3.85 29.45 -9.72
N GLN A 844 -5.05 29.47 -9.17
CA GLN A 844 -5.30 29.24 -7.74
C GLN A 844 -5.27 27.73 -7.41
N ASP A 845 -5.30 27.43 -6.12
CA ASP A 845 -5.18 26.07 -5.57
C ASP A 845 -6.43 25.23 -5.87
N CYS A 846 -6.32 24.26 -6.78
CA CYS A 846 -7.41 23.35 -7.14
C CYS A 846 -7.55 22.19 -6.12
N SER A 847 -7.59 22.51 -4.82
CA SER A 847 -7.77 21.54 -3.72
C SER A 847 -9.17 21.57 -3.08
N GLY A 848 -10.16 22.14 -3.78
CA GLY A 848 -11.57 22.08 -3.36
C GLY A 848 -12.13 20.66 -3.44
N SER A 849 -13.39 20.45 -3.02
CA SER A 849 -14.06 19.14 -3.06
C SER A 849 -14.29 18.59 -4.48
N THR A 850 -14.22 19.45 -5.49
CA THR A 850 -14.52 19.14 -6.90
C THR A 850 -13.22 19.26 -7.73
N PRO A 851 -12.78 18.23 -8.46
CA PRO A 851 -11.64 18.35 -9.38
C PRO A 851 -11.95 19.25 -10.58
N ALA A 852 -10.91 19.80 -11.21
CA ALA A 852 -11.02 20.72 -12.35
C ALA A 852 -11.86 20.17 -13.52
N SER A 853 -11.92 18.85 -13.68
CA SER A 853 -12.73 18.14 -14.68
C SER A 853 -14.24 18.18 -14.42
N TYR A 854 -14.66 18.16 -13.15
CA TYR A 854 -16.06 18.15 -12.72
C TYR A 854 -16.63 19.56 -12.48
N MET A 855 -15.79 20.59 -12.47
CA MET A 855 -16.22 22.00 -12.42
C MET A 855 -16.96 22.44 -13.69
N SER A 856 -17.77 23.49 -13.59
CA SER A 856 -18.19 24.31 -14.72
C SER A 856 -17.03 25.12 -15.31
N GLU A 857 -17.26 25.74 -16.47
CA GLU A 857 -16.25 26.61 -17.10
C GLU A 857 -15.99 27.89 -16.30
N ASP A 858 -17.02 28.45 -15.65
CA ASP A 858 -16.89 29.69 -14.90
C ASP A 858 -16.27 29.48 -13.51
N GLU A 859 -16.52 28.33 -12.87
CA GLU A 859 -15.76 27.90 -11.68
C GLU A 859 -14.26 27.75 -12.00
N ARG A 860 -13.92 27.08 -13.10
CA ARG A 860 -12.53 26.97 -13.58
C ARG A 860 -11.89 28.34 -13.82
N LYS A 861 -12.58 29.25 -14.53
CA LYS A 861 -12.10 30.63 -14.77
C LYS A 861 -11.90 31.40 -13.46
N ALA A 862 -12.78 31.26 -12.47
CA ALA A 862 -12.66 31.93 -11.18
C ALA A 862 -11.36 31.56 -10.44
N ILE A 863 -10.88 30.32 -10.59
CA ILE A 863 -9.58 29.87 -10.06
C ILE A 863 -8.42 29.94 -11.09
N GLY A 864 -8.61 30.62 -12.22
CA GLY A 864 -7.57 30.86 -13.23
C GLY A 864 -7.27 29.69 -14.17
N ILE A 865 -8.03 28.59 -14.09
CA ILE A 865 -7.90 27.45 -15.02
C ILE A 865 -8.59 27.82 -16.33
N VAL A 866 -7.81 28.30 -17.30
CA VAL A 866 -8.31 28.68 -18.64
C VAL A 866 -7.78 27.82 -19.79
N ASN A 867 -6.77 26.98 -19.51
CA ASN A 867 -6.09 26.15 -20.50
C ASN A 867 -6.31 24.65 -20.21
N ARG A 868 -6.36 23.84 -21.27
CA ARG A 868 -6.33 22.36 -21.20
C ARG A 868 -4.91 21.82 -21.36
N MET A 869 -4.69 20.61 -20.89
CA MET A 869 -3.57 19.77 -21.33
C MET A 869 -3.82 19.32 -22.77
N PRO A 870 -2.78 19.12 -23.60
CA PRO A 870 -2.93 18.50 -24.91
C PRO A 870 -3.57 17.11 -24.80
N LEU A 871 -4.54 16.83 -25.66
CA LEU A 871 -5.31 15.57 -25.68
C LEU A 871 -4.76 14.56 -26.70
N SER A 872 -3.78 14.96 -27.52
CA SER A 872 -3.10 14.06 -28.47
C SER A 872 -1.60 14.34 -28.58
N TRP A 873 -0.89 13.36 -29.14
CA TRP A 873 0.54 13.43 -29.43
C TRP A 873 0.88 14.57 -30.40
N GLU A 874 0.06 14.77 -31.44
CA GLU A 874 0.21 15.86 -32.41
C GLU A 874 0.01 17.23 -31.75
N GLU A 875 -0.92 17.35 -30.80
CA GLU A 875 -1.17 18.59 -30.07
C GLU A 875 0.00 18.94 -29.13
N GLY A 876 0.47 17.99 -28.32
CA GLY A 876 1.63 18.18 -27.46
C GLY A 876 2.89 18.54 -28.26
N ARG A 877 3.13 17.82 -29.37
CA ARG A 877 4.20 18.12 -30.32
C ARG A 877 4.10 19.53 -30.90
N LYS A 878 2.91 19.94 -31.34
CA LYS A 878 2.66 21.29 -31.86
C LYS A 878 2.90 22.35 -30.79
N ASN A 879 2.54 22.10 -29.54
CA ASN A 879 2.74 23.05 -28.44
C ASN A 879 4.24 23.30 -28.19
N ILE A 880 5.06 22.25 -28.03
CA ILE A 880 6.51 22.45 -27.83
C ILE A 880 7.22 23.08 -29.05
N GLN A 881 6.75 22.81 -30.27
CA GLN A 881 7.26 23.46 -31.48
C GLN A 881 6.96 24.97 -31.56
N ASN A 882 6.03 25.47 -30.73
CA ASN A 882 5.68 26.89 -30.62
C ASN A 882 6.11 27.49 -29.27
N ASP A 883 6.94 26.80 -28.48
CA ASP A 883 7.40 27.24 -27.16
C ASP A 883 8.87 27.72 -27.19
N PRO A 884 9.11 29.03 -27.33
CA PRO A 884 10.47 29.57 -27.46
C PRO A 884 11.29 29.51 -26.16
N GLU A 885 10.66 29.33 -24.98
CA GLU A 885 11.42 29.12 -23.74
C GLU A 885 11.95 27.68 -23.72
N LEU A 886 11.15 26.68 -24.10
CA LEU A 886 11.61 25.29 -24.21
C LEU A 886 12.64 25.08 -25.33
N GLU A 887 12.52 25.74 -26.49
CA GLU A 887 13.58 25.73 -27.52
C GLU A 887 14.90 26.32 -26.95
N SER A 888 14.82 27.39 -26.16
CA SER A 888 15.98 28.02 -25.50
C SER A 888 16.59 27.16 -24.39
N ILE A 889 15.78 26.47 -23.60
CA ILE A 889 16.20 25.56 -22.52
C ILE A 889 16.93 24.34 -23.08
N LEU A 890 16.34 23.65 -24.06
CA LEU A 890 16.88 22.42 -24.64
C LEU A 890 17.99 22.72 -25.66
N GLY A 891 17.87 23.83 -26.40
CA GLY A 891 18.67 24.16 -27.57
C GLY A 891 18.04 23.58 -28.84
N LYS A 892 17.76 24.43 -29.81
CA LYS A 892 17.09 24.10 -31.09
C LYS A 892 17.51 22.76 -31.71
N ASN A 893 18.80 22.55 -31.91
CA ASN A 893 19.32 21.34 -32.55
C ASN A 893 18.97 20.03 -31.79
N LEU A 894 18.82 20.09 -30.46
CA LEU A 894 18.38 18.95 -29.65
C LEU A 894 16.86 18.77 -29.76
N LEU A 895 16.09 19.85 -29.74
CA LEU A 895 14.63 19.79 -29.91
C LEU A 895 14.26 19.22 -31.29
N GLU A 896 14.87 19.71 -32.37
CA GLU A 896 14.68 19.18 -33.74
C GLU A 896 15.07 17.70 -33.83
N ALA A 897 16.22 17.30 -33.25
CA ALA A 897 16.67 15.91 -33.25
C ALA A 897 15.78 14.98 -32.41
N TYR A 898 15.32 15.43 -31.24
CA TYR A 898 14.36 14.69 -30.42
C TYR A 898 13.02 14.52 -31.15
N LEU A 899 12.50 15.60 -31.74
CA LEU A 899 11.25 15.57 -32.50
C LEU A 899 11.34 14.67 -33.75
N SER A 900 12.50 14.57 -34.39
CA SER A 900 12.77 13.60 -35.47
C SER A 900 12.68 12.15 -34.97
N VAL A 901 13.40 11.82 -33.89
CA VAL A 901 13.38 10.48 -33.27
C VAL A 901 12.00 10.11 -32.75
N ASN A 902 11.30 11.07 -32.15
CA ASN A 902 9.94 10.90 -31.63
C ASN A 902 8.91 10.61 -32.74
N THR A 903 9.06 11.21 -33.94
CA THR A 903 8.23 10.85 -35.11
C THR A 903 8.52 9.43 -35.59
N LEU A 904 9.80 9.04 -35.66
CA LEU A 904 10.16 7.67 -36.06
C LEU A 904 9.62 6.64 -35.06
N LEU A 905 9.70 6.93 -33.76
CA LEU A 905 9.16 6.10 -32.68
C LEU A 905 7.65 5.91 -32.83
N GLU A 906 6.88 7.00 -32.91
CA GLU A 906 5.42 6.93 -33.07
C GLU A 906 5.04 6.15 -34.35
N SER A 907 5.71 6.40 -35.48
CA SER A 907 5.46 5.68 -36.74
C SER A 907 5.85 4.18 -36.71
N THR A 908 6.67 3.76 -35.74
CA THR A 908 7.08 2.36 -35.55
C THR A 908 6.08 1.61 -34.66
N LEU A 909 5.45 2.31 -33.71
CA LEU A 909 4.57 1.72 -32.69
C LEU A 909 3.08 1.81 -33.07
N ASN A 910 2.65 2.92 -33.68
CA ASN A 910 1.26 3.19 -34.01
C ASN A 910 1.00 2.95 -35.51
N ASN A 911 0.65 1.70 -35.86
CA ASN A 911 0.14 1.38 -37.20
C ASN A 911 -1.32 1.84 -37.33
N PRO A 912 -1.66 2.80 -38.21
CA PRO A 912 -3.03 3.32 -38.34
C PRO A 912 -4.06 2.28 -38.84
N ALA A 913 -3.60 1.16 -39.41
CA ALA A 913 -4.45 0.06 -39.86
C ALA A 913 -4.60 -1.08 -38.84
N ALA A 914 -3.98 -0.98 -37.67
CA ALA A 914 -4.13 -1.90 -36.55
C ALA A 914 -5.22 -1.41 -35.56
N ASP A 915 -5.84 -2.33 -34.83
CA ASP A 915 -6.67 -2.00 -33.68
C ASP A 915 -5.84 -1.57 -32.46
N GLU A 916 -6.50 -1.03 -31.43
CA GLU A 916 -5.84 -0.46 -30.26
C GLU A 916 -5.10 -1.50 -29.41
N ASP A 917 -5.58 -2.74 -29.33
CA ASP A 917 -4.91 -3.80 -28.58
C ASP A 917 -3.64 -4.28 -29.33
N ALA A 918 -3.68 -4.35 -30.66
CA ALA A 918 -2.52 -4.63 -31.51
C ALA A 918 -1.48 -3.51 -31.47
N LYS A 919 -1.88 -2.22 -31.46
CA LYS A 919 -0.98 -1.09 -31.21
C LYS A 919 -0.35 -1.19 -29.83
N LEU A 920 -1.15 -1.45 -28.80
CA LEU A 920 -0.66 -1.55 -27.43
C LEU A 920 0.31 -2.73 -27.27
N LYS A 921 0.06 -3.86 -27.95
CA LYS A 921 1.03 -4.96 -28.03
C LYS A 921 2.34 -4.53 -28.72
N ALA A 922 2.30 -3.71 -29.76
CA ALA A 922 3.52 -3.20 -30.40
C ALA A 922 4.34 -2.29 -29.45
N VAL A 923 3.68 -1.45 -28.64
CA VAL A 923 4.34 -0.66 -27.58
C VAL A 923 4.90 -1.57 -26.49
N ILE A 924 4.16 -2.61 -26.06
CA ILE A 924 4.62 -3.62 -25.10
C ILE A 924 5.82 -4.38 -25.65
N ASP A 925 5.80 -4.83 -26.90
CA ASP A 925 6.85 -5.65 -27.49
C ASP A 925 8.17 -4.87 -27.68
N PHE A 926 8.10 -3.54 -27.85
CA PHE A 926 9.28 -2.66 -27.98
C PHE A 926 10.01 -2.38 -26.65
N TYR A 927 9.31 -2.39 -25.50
CA TYR A 927 9.83 -1.94 -24.19
C TYR A 927 10.02 -3.06 -23.14
#